data_AF-A0A8J6CM24-F1
#
_entry.id   AF-A0A8J6CM24-F1
#
_cell.length_a   1.000
_cell.length_b   1.000
_cell.length_c   1.000
_cell.angle_alpha   90.00
_cell.angle_beta   90.00
_cell.angle_gamma   90.00
#
_symmetry.space_group_name_H-M   'P 1'
#
loop_
_entity.id
_entity.type
_entity.pdbx_description
1 polymer ?
#
loop_
_entity_poly.entity_id
_entity_poly.type
_entity_poly.pdbx_seq_one_letter_code
_entity_poly.pdbx_strand_id
1 'polypeptide(L)'
;MKMEKYLLVLFLCVNLCFIGVNARFFKVPWSRLHKGISALGDPGMKRDGLRIAFEAWNNCNGVAHEAPDTGSPRAADCFDVSRNLTLLHKVSESDNKLGIGKKFNGLSAEALYDPNLYAIEKELYLGSLCEVSKSSKPWQFLKTSKPWQFWMVMLKSGNFDTKAGLCPENGKPKPAPINTTMNFPCLGEGCMNQPTLNHQPTQLLADGTMKGWFNGTYDLDADIGNGLANISFYEVAWEKKLGFGRWVFKHKLKTSIKYPWLMLYLRADATKGFSGGYPYETRGMLHTLPRTNFKVKFSLEIKKGGGLKSQFYLLDIGSCWKNNGKPCDGDVLTDVTRYSEMIINPDVPAWCSPTQLVNCPPYHITHNNTKILRNDTANFPYGAYHYYCAPGNAKYLEEPVSLCDPYSNPQPQELVQLLPHPAWGEYGYPTEKGQGWIGDPRTWVLDTGGLASRLYFYQDPDTLPAKRKWTSIDVGTEIFVSDKEEEAEWSLSDFDGKTRSREVVLGKTMRKYLLVIFVGVNLLLGGVNGRFYKDAEREIDTNGMSAVGDPGMRRNGLRVAFEAWNFCNEVAHEAPGMGSPRAADCFDVSNSTLLHKVSEADNKLGIGKTFKGLSTEAMHRPDLYAVEKELYLGSLCEVSDSSKPWQFWMVMLKNGNFDTKAGLCPENGKPKPPFTTTKNFPCFGEGCMNQPTLNHQPTQLLGDGTMRGWFNGTYELDADIGKGLTNLSFYEVIWEKKLGSGSWVFKHRLKTSMKYPWLMLYLRADATKGFSGGYHYETRGMLHTLPRSNFKVKFSLEIKKGGGPKSQFYLIDIGSCWKNNGEPCDGDVLTDVTRYSEMIINPDVPAWCSPTALVNCPPYHITPINTKILRNDTANFPYGAYHYYCAPGNAQHLEQPVSLCDPYSNPQAQEIVQLLPHPIWGEYGYPTEKGQGWIGDPRTWVLDTGGLASRLYFYQDPNTPPAKRRWTSIDMGTEIFVSDKDEEAEWILSDLDIHF
;
A
#
# COMPACT_ATOMS: atom_id res chain seq x y z
N MET A 1 3.21 42.60 -64.07
CA MET A 1 3.90 41.40 -63.54
C MET A 1 5.42 41.59 -63.53
N LYS A 2 5.98 42.34 -62.55
CA LYS A 2 7.43 42.35 -62.23
C LYS A 2 7.79 43.10 -60.94
N MET A 3 6.96 44.02 -60.44
CA MET A 3 7.24 44.75 -59.18
C MET A 3 6.93 43.96 -57.90
N GLU A 4 5.89 43.11 -57.88
CA GLU A 4 5.39 42.49 -56.64
C GLU A 4 6.43 41.61 -55.92
N LYS A 5 7.29 40.90 -56.67
CA LYS A 5 8.34 40.06 -56.09
C LYS A 5 9.45 40.86 -55.38
N TYR A 6 9.68 42.12 -55.76
CA TYR A 6 10.67 42.96 -55.06
C TYR A 6 10.12 43.53 -53.76
N LEU A 7 8.84 43.93 -53.72
CA LEU A 7 8.20 44.40 -52.48
C LEU A 7 8.19 43.31 -51.40
N LEU A 8 7.86 42.07 -51.77
CA LEU A 8 7.77 40.95 -50.82
C LEU A 8 9.13 40.60 -50.20
N VAL A 9 10.21 40.62 -50.99
CA VAL A 9 11.57 40.38 -50.50
C VAL A 9 12.04 41.52 -49.58
N LEU A 10 11.75 42.79 -49.93
CA LEU A 10 12.08 43.93 -49.08
C LEU A 10 11.39 43.82 -47.70
N PHE A 11 10.11 43.44 -47.68
CA PHE A 11 9.34 43.25 -46.46
C PHE A 11 9.90 42.14 -45.56
N LEU A 12 10.35 41.03 -46.15
CA LEU A 12 10.97 39.92 -45.41
C LEU A 12 12.35 40.29 -44.84
N CYS A 13 13.20 40.98 -45.61
CA CYS A 13 14.53 41.39 -45.14
C CYS A 13 14.46 42.37 -43.96
N VAL A 14 13.56 43.37 -44.00
CA VAL A 14 13.40 44.35 -42.92
C VAL A 14 12.95 43.68 -41.61
N ASN A 15 12.00 42.74 -41.69
CA ASN A 15 11.52 42.01 -40.51
C ASN A 15 12.59 41.08 -39.90
N LEU A 16 13.40 40.41 -40.72
CA LEU A 16 14.49 39.55 -40.24
C LEU A 16 15.59 40.36 -39.51
N CYS A 17 15.92 41.57 -39.97
CA CYS A 17 16.85 42.45 -39.26
C CYS A 17 16.32 42.88 -37.88
N PHE A 18 15.02 43.18 -37.76
CA PHE A 18 14.41 43.57 -36.47
C PHE A 18 14.44 42.44 -35.41
N ILE A 19 14.35 41.18 -35.85
CA ILE A 19 14.46 40.01 -34.97
C ILE A 19 15.92 39.82 -34.51
N GLY A 20 16.89 39.99 -35.41
CA GLY A 20 18.32 39.79 -35.12
C GLY A 20 18.91 40.75 -34.07
N VAL A 21 18.48 42.02 -34.06
CA VAL A 21 19.06 43.05 -33.17
C VAL A 21 18.59 42.91 -31.71
N ASN A 22 17.36 42.47 -31.47
CA ASN A 22 16.76 42.43 -30.13
C ASN A 22 17.22 41.23 -29.26
N ALA A 23 17.88 40.22 -29.86
CA ALA A 23 18.27 38.98 -29.17
C ALA A 23 19.35 39.17 -28.08
N ARG A 24 19.99 40.34 -27.96
CA ARG A 24 21.09 40.59 -27.01
C ARG A 24 20.67 41.12 -25.62
N PHE A 25 19.41 41.47 -25.39
CA PHE A 25 18.99 42.21 -24.18
C PHE A 25 18.23 41.43 -23.09
N PHE A 26 17.89 40.15 -23.29
CA PHE A 26 17.14 39.36 -22.29
C PHE A 26 17.89 38.11 -21.80
N LYS A 27 18.40 38.16 -20.56
CA LYS A 27 18.80 36.97 -19.77
C LYS A 27 17.61 36.47 -18.94
N VAL A 28 17.22 35.21 -19.08
CA VAL A 28 16.21 34.56 -18.22
C VAL A 28 16.64 33.11 -17.90
N PRO A 29 16.64 32.66 -16.63
CA PRO A 29 17.12 31.32 -16.24
C PRO A 29 16.09 30.20 -16.45
N TRP A 30 16.56 28.95 -16.37
CA TRP A 30 15.76 27.71 -16.53
C TRP A 30 15.87 26.82 -15.28
N SER A 31 14.82 26.07 -14.92
CA SER A 31 14.79 25.15 -13.76
C SER A 31 14.05 23.82 -14.04
N ARG A 32 14.19 22.81 -13.16
CA ARG A 32 13.73 21.41 -13.34
C ARG A 32 13.16 20.83 -12.02
N LEU A 33 12.22 19.87 -12.07
CA LEU A 33 11.56 19.26 -10.90
C LEU A 33 11.33 17.73 -11.02
N HIS A 34 11.03 17.03 -9.91
CA HIS A 34 11.26 15.57 -9.70
C HIS A 34 10.15 14.88 -8.86
N LYS A 35 9.89 13.57 -9.06
CA LYS A 35 8.79 12.79 -8.40
C LYS A 35 9.15 11.33 -8.07
N GLY A 36 8.43 10.71 -7.12
CA GLY A 36 8.72 9.36 -6.57
C GLY A 36 8.26 8.15 -7.42
N ILE A 37 8.89 6.95 -7.26
CA ILE A 37 8.70 5.70 -8.04
C ILE A 37 8.91 4.38 -7.21
N SER A 38 7.84 3.73 -6.72
CA SER A 38 7.82 2.35 -6.15
C SER A 38 8.68 1.32 -6.86
N ALA A 39 9.23 0.41 -6.07
CA ALA A 39 9.54 -0.97 -6.43
C ALA A 39 8.40 -2.00 -6.39
N LEU A 40 7.47 -2.10 -5.43
CA LEU A 40 6.71 -3.36 -5.25
C LEU A 40 5.63 -3.48 -6.34
N GLY A 41 5.58 -4.69 -6.87
CA GLY A 41 4.98 -5.19 -8.09
C GLY A 41 3.50 -5.37 -7.93
N ASP A 42 3.13 -6.23 -7.00
CA ASP A 42 2.05 -5.87 -6.13
C ASP A 42 2.63 -4.64 -5.40
N PRO A 43 2.12 -3.41 -5.60
CA PRO A 43 1.59 -2.77 -4.39
C PRO A 43 1.22 -3.88 -3.44
N GLY A 44 1.82 -4.14 -2.24
CA GLY A 44 1.97 -5.48 -1.54
C GLY A 44 0.94 -5.95 -0.44
N MET A 45 0.28 -7.12 -0.41
CA MET A 45 -0.79 -7.70 0.47
C MET A 45 -2.30 -7.16 0.75
N LYS A 46 -3.03 -6.40 -0.12
CA LYS A 46 -4.49 -6.04 -0.18
C LYS A 46 -5.14 -6.70 -1.41
N ARG A 47 -4.39 -7.46 -2.19
CA ARG A 47 -4.76 -8.03 -3.46
C ARG A 47 -5.55 -9.25 -3.14
N ASP A 48 -6.76 -9.30 -3.70
CA ASP A 48 -7.64 -10.44 -3.51
C ASP A 48 -6.93 -11.69 -3.93
N GLY A 49 -6.49 -11.74 -5.18
CA GLY A 49 -5.43 -12.66 -5.58
C GLY A 49 -4.14 -12.42 -4.83
N LEU A 50 -4.00 -12.95 -3.61
CA LEU A 50 -2.72 -13.09 -2.94
C LEU A 50 -1.83 -13.96 -3.79
N ARG A 51 -0.58 -13.52 -3.90
CA ARG A 51 0.53 -14.32 -4.39
C ARG A 51 1.52 -14.36 -3.25
N ILE A 52 1.53 -15.46 -2.52
CA ILE A 52 2.51 -15.82 -1.50
C ILE A 52 3.22 -17.09 -1.95
N ALA A 53 4.52 -17.15 -1.79
CA ALA A 53 5.29 -18.38 -1.72
C ALA A 53 5.73 -18.64 -0.27
N PHE A 54 5.85 -19.92 0.06
CA PHE A 54 6.61 -20.40 1.19
C PHE A 54 7.99 -20.83 0.71
N GLU A 55 9.02 -20.45 1.45
CA GLU A 55 10.31 -21.14 1.46
C GLU A 55 10.64 -21.61 2.87
N ALA A 56 11.14 -22.85 2.99
CA ALA A 56 11.91 -23.24 4.16
C ALA A 56 13.36 -23.55 3.81
N TRP A 57 14.23 -23.19 4.75
CA TRP A 57 15.66 -23.46 4.74
C TRP A 57 16.11 -24.08 6.06
N ASN A 58 17.25 -24.76 6.02
CA ASN A 58 18.11 -24.93 7.19
C ASN A 58 19.22 -23.88 7.16
N ASN A 59 20.22 -24.03 8.03
CA ASN A 59 21.37 -23.14 7.99
C ASN A 59 22.12 -23.28 6.64
N CYS A 60 22.99 -22.32 6.31
CA CYS A 60 23.60 -22.14 4.97
C CYS A 60 22.65 -22.06 3.75
N ASN A 61 21.33 -21.86 3.97
CA ASN A 61 20.32 -21.73 2.91
C ASN A 61 20.18 -22.98 2.02
N GLY A 62 20.31 -24.17 2.60
CA GLY A 62 20.01 -25.46 1.96
C GLY A 62 18.71 -26.08 2.48
N VAL A 63 18.03 -26.88 1.64
CA VAL A 63 16.91 -27.75 2.06
C VAL A 63 17.44 -28.94 2.88
N ALA A 64 18.67 -29.37 2.59
CA ALA A 64 19.33 -30.57 3.13
C ALA A 64 18.63 -31.87 2.71
N HIS A 65 17.65 -32.37 3.46
CA HIS A 65 16.98 -33.65 3.18
C HIS A 65 15.46 -33.46 2.96
N GLU A 66 14.97 -33.89 1.80
CA GLU A 66 13.52 -33.96 1.52
C GLU A 66 12.92 -35.15 2.28
N ALA A 67 11.84 -34.92 3.02
CA ALA A 67 11.16 -35.98 3.77
C ALA A 67 10.15 -36.70 2.85
N PRO A 68 10.15 -38.05 2.77
CA PRO A 68 9.28 -38.80 1.88
C PRO A 68 7.81 -38.40 1.98
N ASP A 69 7.14 -38.34 0.82
CA ASP A 69 5.72 -38.00 0.65
C ASP A 69 5.25 -36.60 1.16
N THR A 70 6.14 -35.79 1.75
CA THR A 70 5.83 -34.39 2.14
C THR A 70 6.01 -33.37 1.00
N GLY A 71 6.79 -33.71 -0.02
CA GLY A 71 7.09 -32.85 -1.18
C GLY A 71 8.17 -31.79 -0.90
N SER A 72 8.50 -30.99 -1.91
CA SER A 72 9.53 -29.96 -1.80
C SER A 72 9.01 -28.76 -0.99
N PRO A 73 9.83 -28.12 -0.13
CA PRO A 73 9.41 -27.11 0.84
C PRO A 73 9.29 -25.72 0.20
N ARG A 74 8.77 -25.72 -1.03
CA ARG A 74 8.17 -24.58 -1.71
C ARG A 74 6.70 -24.88 -1.88
N ALA A 75 5.84 -24.01 -1.40
CA ALA A 75 4.46 -23.94 -1.85
C ALA A 75 4.20 -22.52 -2.31
N ALA A 76 3.14 -22.30 -3.08
CA ALA A 76 2.61 -20.97 -3.27
C ALA A 76 1.10 -21.00 -3.16
N ASP A 77 0.54 -19.96 -2.55
CA ASP A 77 -0.85 -19.62 -2.78
C ASP A 77 -0.90 -18.42 -3.69
N CYS A 78 -1.28 -18.71 -4.93
CA CYS A 78 -1.36 -17.73 -5.98
C CYS A 78 -2.66 -17.92 -6.70
N PHE A 79 -3.60 -17.02 -6.44
CA PHE A 79 -4.86 -16.96 -7.14
C PHE A 79 -5.04 -15.60 -7.80
N ASP A 80 -6.00 -15.49 -8.71
CA ASP A 80 -6.66 -14.21 -8.96
C ASP A 80 -8.13 -14.39 -8.62
N VAL A 81 -8.70 -13.47 -7.87
CA VAL A 81 -10.14 -13.55 -7.63
C VAL A 81 -10.88 -13.19 -8.91
N SER A 82 -11.64 -14.17 -9.38
CA SER A 82 -12.53 -14.00 -10.49
C SER A 82 -13.72 -13.17 -10.08
N ARG A 83 -14.16 -12.41 -11.09
CA ARG A 83 -15.54 -12.07 -11.40
C ARG A 83 -16.56 -12.61 -10.38
N ASN A 84 -16.97 -13.89 -10.42
CA ASN A 84 -18.13 -14.33 -9.62
C ASN A 84 -17.76 -14.90 -8.23
N LEU A 85 -16.65 -14.45 -7.64
CA LEU A 85 -16.18 -14.75 -6.28
C LEU A 85 -15.19 -15.93 -6.12
N THR A 86 -14.67 -16.56 -7.18
CA THR A 86 -13.71 -17.68 -7.06
C THR A 86 -12.29 -17.16 -7.04
N LEU A 87 -11.55 -17.54 -6.00
CA LEU A 87 -10.11 -17.67 -6.00
C LEU A 87 -9.72 -18.60 -7.17
N LEU A 88 -9.40 -18.02 -8.34
CA LEU A 88 -8.85 -18.80 -9.45
C LEU A 88 -7.42 -19.11 -9.07
N HIS A 89 -7.24 -20.15 -8.23
CA HIS A 89 -5.95 -20.70 -7.91
C HIS A 89 -5.23 -21.05 -9.21
N LYS A 90 -4.15 -20.31 -9.46
CA LYS A 90 -3.21 -20.51 -10.55
C LYS A 90 -2.21 -21.62 -10.20
N VAL A 91 -2.06 -21.88 -8.91
CA VAL A 91 -1.28 -22.96 -8.31
C VAL A 91 -2.26 -23.93 -7.68
N SER A 92 -2.27 -25.18 -8.15
CA SER A 92 -3.13 -26.23 -7.62
C SER A 92 -2.54 -26.93 -6.40
N GLU A 93 -3.36 -27.68 -5.66
CA GLU A 93 -2.89 -28.59 -4.60
C GLU A 93 -1.81 -29.57 -5.13
N SER A 94 -1.98 -30.04 -6.38
CA SER A 94 -1.00 -30.87 -7.08
C SER A 94 0.32 -30.15 -7.39
N ASP A 95 0.32 -28.84 -7.64
CA ASP A 95 1.55 -28.06 -7.82
C ASP A 95 2.30 -27.88 -6.50
N ASN A 96 1.58 -27.64 -5.40
CA ASN A 96 2.21 -27.54 -4.08
C ASN A 96 2.74 -28.90 -3.59
N LYS A 97 2.08 -30.02 -3.95
CA LYS A 97 2.55 -31.38 -3.65
C LYS A 97 3.66 -31.92 -4.57
N LEU A 98 4.26 -31.09 -5.42
CA LEU A 98 5.45 -31.46 -6.20
C LEU A 98 6.69 -31.64 -5.30
N GLY A 99 7.45 -32.71 -5.51
CA GLY A 99 8.69 -33.05 -4.80
C GLY A 99 9.62 -33.88 -5.69
N ILE A 100 10.76 -34.34 -5.18
CA ILE A 100 11.79 -35.01 -5.99
C ILE A 100 11.22 -36.17 -6.83
N GLY A 101 11.69 -36.27 -8.07
CA GLY A 101 11.18 -37.20 -9.08
C GLY A 101 9.85 -36.81 -9.73
N LYS A 102 9.08 -35.83 -9.23
CA LYS A 102 7.88 -35.31 -9.92
C LYS A 102 8.26 -34.20 -10.91
N LYS A 103 7.73 -34.25 -12.14
CA LYS A 103 8.02 -33.25 -13.20
C LYS A 103 6.97 -32.14 -13.26
N PHE A 104 7.43 -30.92 -13.51
CA PHE A 104 6.59 -29.75 -13.85
C PHE A 104 7.21 -28.94 -15.00
N ASN A 105 6.49 -27.93 -15.49
CA ASN A 105 6.90 -27.16 -16.65
C ASN A 105 8.06 -26.19 -16.30
N GLY A 106 9.23 -26.40 -16.92
CA GLY A 106 10.44 -25.59 -16.67
C GLY A 106 11.47 -26.22 -15.72
N LEU A 107 11.19 -27.40 -15.16
CA LEU A 107 12.15 -28.20 -14.38
C LEU A 107 13.27 -28.78 -15.26
N SER A 108 14.51 -28.76 -14.78
CA SER A 108 15.70 -29.36 -15.39
C SER A 108 15.77 -30.90 -15.18
N ALA A 109 16.77 -31.55 -15.79
CA ALA A 109 16.99 -32.98 -15.61
C ALA A 109 17.73 -33.28 -14.30
N GLU A 110 18.55 -32.34 -13.86
CA GLU A 110 19.42 -32.36 -12.71
C GLU A 110 18.62 -32.15 -11.42
N ALA A 111 17.68 -31.19 -11.43
CA ALA A 111 16.79 -30.92 -10.30
C ALA A 111 15.96 -32.13 -9.86
N LEU A 112 15.69 -33.09 -10.75
CA LEU A 112 14.97 -34.34 -10.41
C LEU A 112 15.68 -35.21 -9.37
N TYR A 113 16.91 -34.87 -8.98
CA TYR A 113 17.71 -35.61 -7.98
C TYR A 113 18.42 -34.70 -6.95
N ASP A 114 18.24 -33.37 -7.01
CA ASP A 114 18.85 -32.40 -6.08
C ASP A 114 17.74 -31.59 -5.36
N PRO A 115 17.54 -31.76 -4.03
CA PRO A 115 16.45 -31.10 -3.29
C PRO A 115 16.60 -29.57 -3.22
N ASN A 116 17.81 -29.04 -3.32
CA ASN A 116 18.04 -27.60 -3.32
C ASN A 116 17.69 -27.01 -4.69
N LEU A 117 18.18 -27.62 -5.78
CA LEU A 117 17.88 -27.16 -7.13
C LEU A 117 16.39 -27.34 -7.47
N TYR A 118 15.76 -28.43 -7.02
CA TYR A 118 14.31 -28.63 -7.15
C TYR A 118 13.51 -27.54 -6.46
N ALA A 119 13.90 -27.14 -5.23
CA ALA A 119 13.24 -26.04 -4.53
C ALA A 119 13.41 -24.71 -5.28
N ILE A 120 14.63 -24.40 -5.75
CA ILE A 120 14.90 -23.18 -6.55
C ILE A 120 14.04 -23.17 -7.81
N GLU A 121 14.01 -24.25 -8.59
CA GLU A 121 13.23 -24.30 -9.84
C GLU A 121 11.72 -24.36 -9.60
N LYS A 122 11.25 -24.97 -8.50
CA LYS A 122 9.83 -24.97 -8.10
C LYS A 122 9.39 -23.56 -7.72
N GLU A 123 10.22 -22.77 -7.04
CA GLU A 123 9.97 -21.34 -6.83
C GLU A 123 9.82 -20.58 -8.14
N LEU A 124 10.71 -20.82 -9.13
CA LEU A 124 10.61 -20.18 -10.45
C LEU A 124 9.33 -20.56 -11.20
N TYR A 125 8.92 -21.84 -11.13
CA TYR A 125 7.70 -22.37 -11.73
C TYR A 125 6.46 -21.77 -11.08
N LEU A 126 6.34 -21.87 -9.76
CA LEU A 126 5.25 -21.26 -9.00
C LEU A 126 5.18 -19.76 -9.31
N GLY A 127 6.31 -19.05 -9.29
CA GLY A 127 6.39 -17.63 -9.63
C GLY A 127 5.89 -17.30 -11.04
N SER A 128 6.06 -18.22 -12.01
CA SER A 128 5.50 -18.04 -13.36
C SER A 128 3.97 -18.18 -13.40
N LEU A 129 3.39 -19.05 -12.58
CA LEU A 129 1.94 -19.16 -12.39
C LEU A 129 1.40 -17.92 -11.66
N CYS A 130 2.14 -17.41 -10.68
CA CYS A 130 1.81 -16.22 -9.89
C CYS A 130 1.89 -14.90 -10.68
N GLU A 131 2.61 -14.84 -11.80
CA GLU A 131 2.98 -13.58 -12.46
C GLU A 131 1.80 -12.68 -12.89
N VAL A 132 2.01 -11.36 -12.82
CA VAL A 132 1.11 -10.33 -13.34
C VAL A 132 1.74 -9.53 -14.49
N SER A 133 1.26 -9.76 -15.71
CA SER A 133 1.64 -9.01 -16.92
C SER A 133 0.42 -8.61 -17.78
N LYS A 134 0.62 -7.88 -18.90
CA LYS A 134 -0.45 -7.21 -19.68
C LYS A 134 -0.56 -7.74 -21.11
N SER A 135 -1.78 -7.90 -21.65
CA SER A 135 -2.01 -8.39 -23.03
C SER A 135 -2.99 -7.55 -23.88
N SER A 136 -2.71 -7.55 -25.19
CA SER A 136 -3.57 -7.28 -26.36
C SER A 136 -4.73 -6.25 -26.31
N LYS A 137 -4.50 -5.07 -26.92
CA LYS A 137 -4.87 -4.78 -28.34
C LYS A 137 -4.10 -3.54 -28.88
N PRO A 138 -4.11 -3.28 -30.21
CA PRO A 138 -3.06 -2.50 -30.87
C PRO A 138 -3.35 -0.99 -31.05
N TRP A 139 -2.32 -0.31 -31.59
CA TRP A 139 -2.20 1.10 -32.01
C TRP A 139 -1.61 2.09 -30.97
N GLN A 140 -0.58 2.81 -31.42
CA GLN A 140 0.08 3.98 -30.80
C GLN A 140 0.96 3.78 -29.53
N PHE A 141 2.05 3.03 -29.73
CA PHE A 141 3.44 3.37 -29.34
C PHE A 141 3.71 4.28 -28.10
N LEU A 142 3.88 3.70 -26.88
CA LEU A 142 5.16 3.65 -26.10
C LEU A 142 4.99 3.37 -24.57
N LYS A 143 5.21 2.10 -24.19
CA LYS A 143 5.87 1.50 -22.97
C LYS A 143 5.93 2.28 -21.62
N THR A 144 5.85 1.68 -20.42
CA THR A 144 5.57 0.29 -19.91
C THR A 144 5.32 0.33 -18.38
N SER A 145 4.71 -0.73 -17.83
CA SER A 145 4.91 -1.17 -16.43
C SER A 145 5.52 -2.58 -16.40
N LYS A 146 6.14 -3.00 -15.29
CA LYS A 146 6.90 -4.27 -15.19
C LYS A 146 6.09 -5.38 -14.48
N PRO A 147 6.36 -6.66 -14.80
CA PRO A 147 5.78 -7.81 -14.10
C PRO A 147 6.43 -8.07 -12.73
N TRP A 148 5.83 -9.00 -11.98
CA TRP A 148 6.14 -9.38 -10.61
C TRP A 148 5.35 -10.64 -10.22
N GLN A 149 5.74 -11.29 -9.11
CA GLN A 149 5.22 -12.60 -8.69
C GLN A 149 4.58 -12.59 -7.29
N PHE A 150 5.32 -12.82 -6.20
CA PHE A 150 4.77 -13.09 -4.86
C PHE A 150 5.52 -12.46 -3.68
N TRP A 151 4.91 -12.56 -2.50
CA TRP A 151 5.55 -12.53 -1.20
C TRP A 151 6.36 -13.80 -0.96
N MET A 152 7.39 -13.72 -0.14
CA MET A 152 8.05 -14.90 0.40
C MET A 152 7.83 -14.96 1.91
N VAL A 153 7.22 -16.03 2.40
CA VAL A 153 7.41 -16.45 3.80
C VAL A 153 8.69 -17.25 3.84
N MET A 154 9.71 -16.70 4.49
CA MET A 154 10.95 -17.42 4.75
C MET A 154 10.95 -17.98 6.16
N LEU A 155 10.89 -19.30 6.26
CA LEU A 155 11.20 -20.03 7.48
C LEU A 155 12.64 -20.53 7.37
N LYS A 156 13.46 -20.37 8.43
CA LYS A 156 14.81 -20.92 8.45
C LYS A 156 15.15 -21.47 9.83
N SER A 157 15.64 -22.71 9.84
CA SER A 157 16.25 -23.31 11.01
C SER A 157 17.71 -22.91 11.13
N GLY A 158 18.13 -22.45 12.31
CA GLY A 158 19.53 -22.21 12.64
C GLY A 158 20.27 -23.48 13.10
N ASN A 159 19.59 -24.63 13.17
CA ASN A 159 20.26 -25.91 13.41
C ASN A 159 21.23 -26.24 12.26
N PHE A 160 22.34 -26.89 12.63
CA PHE A 160 23.50 -27.00 11.77
C PHE A 160 24.21 -28.34 11.99
N ASP A 161 24.21 -29.22 10.98
CA ASP A 161 24.88 -30.51 11.11
C ASP A 161 26.41 -30.37 10.95
N THR A 162 27.09 -30.19 12.08
CA THR A 162 28.56 -30.18 12.18
C THR A 162 29.22 -31.50 11.74
N LYS A 163 28.49 -32.62 11.67
CA LYS A 163 29.02 -33.96 11.34
C LYS A 163 28.92 -34.31 9.87
N ALA A 164 27.92 -33.79 9.15
CA ALA A 164 27.73 -34.07 7.73
C ALA A 164 28.47 -33.10 6.79
N GLY A 165 28.85 -31.89 7.26
CA GLY A 165 29.63 -30.94 6.45
C GLY A 165 28.87 -30.33 5.27
N LEU A 166 27.53 -30.36 5.34
CA LEU A 166 26.62 -29.95 4.26
C LEU A 166 26.69 -28.45 3.90
N CYS A 167 27.35 -27.65 4.73
CA CYS A 167 27.42 -26.20 4.58
C CYS A 167 28.84 -25.71 4.24
N PRO A 168 29.02 -24.89 3.19
CA PRO A 168 30.31 -24.30 2.86
C PRO A 168 30.70 -23.22 3.88
N GLU A 169 32.01 -22.99 4.02
CA GLU A 169 32.57 -21.86 4.75
C GLU A 169 32.86 -20.72 3.76
N ASN A 170 32.08 -19.63 3.77
CA ASN A 170 32.32 -18.48 2.88
C ASN A 170 32.47 -18.90 1.40
N GLY A 171 31.56 -19.74 0.90
CA GLY A 171 31.59 -20.31 -0.47
C GLY A 171 32.58 -21.46 -0.69
N LYS A 172 33.40 -21.83 0.29
CA LYS A 172 34.40 -22.90 0.18
C LYS A 172 33.84 -24.21 0.76
N PRO A 173 33.90 -25.34 0.04
CA PRO A 173 33.58 -26.65 0.63
C PRO A 173 34.47 -26.94 1.86
N LYS A 174 33.87 -27.37 2.97
CA LYS A 174 34.59 -27.69 4.20
C LYS A 174 34.33 -29.16 4.60
N PRO A 175 35.39 -29.98 4.78
CA PRO A 175 35.20 -31.34 5.26
C PRO A 175 34.74 -31.34 6.72
N ALA A 176 33.87 -32.29 7.05
CA ALA A 176 33.44 -32.54 8.43
C ALA A 176 34.53 -33.23 9.27
N PRO A 177 34.51 -33.12 10.61
CA PRO A 177 33.58 -32.32 11.41
C PRO A 177 33.93 -30.82 11.43
N ILE A 178 32.90 -29.97 11.38
CA ILE A 178 33.06 -28.52 11.46
C ILE A 178 33.27 -28.12 12.91
N ASN A 179 34.52 -27.87 13.30
CA ASN A 179 34.87 -27.30 14.60
C ASN A 179 34.51 -25.80 14.63
N THR A 180 33.67 -25.40 15.57
CA THR A 180 33.06 -24.06 15.66
C THR A 180 33.03 -23.60 17.13
N THR A 181 33.26 -22.30 17.35
CA THR A 181 33.13 -21.65 18.66
C THR A 181 31.70 -21.19 18.97
N MET A 182 30.82 -21.14 17.97
CA MET A 182 29.37 -20.99 18.17
C MET A 182 28.76 -22.33 18.56
N ASN A 183 28.06 -22.36 19.71
CA ASN A 183 27.26 -23.49 20.16
C ASN A 183 25.96 -23.59 19.34
N PHE A 184 26.03 -24.16 18.13
CA PHE A 184 24.84 -24.54 17.37
C PHE A 184 24.04 -25.60 18.13
N PRO A 185 22.69 -25.61 18.03
CA PRO A 185 21.88 -26.22 19.08
C PRO A 185 21.60 -27.72 18.91
N CYS A 186 21.80 -28.25 17.70
CA CYS A 186 21.57 -29.64 17.33
C CYS A 186 22.78 -30.13 16.52
N LEU A 187 23.31 -31.31 16.86
CA LEU A 187 24.59 -31.80 16.34
C LEU A 187 24.47 -33.23 15.76
N GLY A 188 24.07 -33.36 14.49
CA GLY A 188 24.11 -34.61 13.74
C GLY A 188 22.93 -34.87 12.79
N GLU A 189 22.81 -36.13 12.39
CA GLU A 189 21.78 -36.65 11.51
C GLU A 189 20.37 -36.30 12.04
N GLY A 190 19.51 -35.78 11.17
CA GLY A 190 18.19 -35.26 11.53
C GLY A 190 18.15 -33.81 12.07
N CYS A 191 19.29 -33.13 12.25
CA CYS A 191 19.29 -31.74 12.71
C CYS A 191 18.94 -30.72 11.62
N MET A 192 19.23 -31.03 10.35
CA MET A 192 18.83 -30.22 9.18
C MET A 192 17.84 -31.01 8.31
N ASN A 193 16.59 -31.07 8.79
CA ASN A 193 15.45 -31.62 8.04
C ASN A 193 14.74 -30.46 7.33
N GLN A 194 14.11 -30.70 6.19
CA GLN A 194 13.03 -29.80 5.79
C GLN A 194 11.87 -29.89 6.80
N PRO A 195 11.09 -28.82 7.00
CA PRO A 195 9.91 -28.89 7.85
C PRO A 195 8.75 -29.62 7.14
N THR A 196 7.78 -30.08 7.90
CA THR A 196 6.44 -30.34 7.36
C THR A 196 5.83 -29.05 6.82
N LEU A 197 5.11 -29.14 5.70
CA LEU A 197 4.41 -28.01 5.09
C LEU A 197 2.96 -28.40 4.82
N ASN A 198 2.11 -28.17 5.82
CA ASN A 198 0.68 -28.21 5.64
C ASN A 198 0.25 -26.88 5.02
N HIS A 199 -0.14 -26.91 3.74
CA HIS A 199 -0.83 -25.81 3.09
C HIS A 199 -2.32 -26.05 3.20
N GLN A 200 -3.03 -25.13 3.86
CA GLN A 200 -4.44 -24.92 3.56
C GLN A 200 -4.50 -23.93 2.40
N PRO A 201 -4.91 -24.35 1.19
CA PRO A 201 -5.29 -23.44 0.13
C PRO A 201 -6.22 -22.39 0.70
N THR A 202 -5.90 -21.14 0.39
CA THR A 202 -6.76 -20.01 0.67
C THR A 202 -8.14 -20.42 0.21
N GLN A 203 -9.02 -20.53 1.17
CA GLN A 203 -10.43 -20.72 0.97
C GLN A 203 -11.05 -19.78 1.98
N LEU A 204 -12.18 -20.08 2.61
CA LEU A 204 -13.21 -19.09 2.47
C LEU A 204 -14.27 -18.99 3.58
N LEU A 205 -14.13 -19.71 4.72
CA LEU A 205 -14.84 -19.76 6.04
C LEU A 205 -16.25 -19.10 6.20
N ALA A 206 -16.71 -18.63 7.39
CA ALA A 206 -18.13 -18.21 7.62
C ALA A 206 -18.53 -16.75 8.00
N ASP A 207 -17.62 -15.79 8.27
CA ASP A 207 -17.90 -14.38 8.61
C ASP A 207 -17.34 -13.25 7.68
N GLY A 208 -16.26 -13.46 6.91
CA GLY A 208 -15.62 -12.48 6.00
C GLY A 208 -14.35 -12.83 5.17
N THR A 209 -13.39 -13.67 5.59
CA THR A 209 -12.04 -14.03 5.05
C THR A 209 -11.87 -15.11 3.98
N MET A 210 -11.04 -14.77 2.99
CA MET A 210 -9.99 -15.61 2.47
C MET A 210 -9.04 -15.93 3.62
N LYS A 211 -9.03 -17.16 4.11
CA LYS A 211 -8.02 -17.64 5.05
C LYS A 211 -7.31 -18.83 4.44
N GLY A 212 -6.04 -18.64 4.12
CA GLY A 212 -5.10 -19.73 3.88
C GLY A 212 -4.08 -19.76 5.00
N TRP A 213 -3.28 -20.82 5.05
CA TRP A 213 -2.15 -20.87 5.96
C TRP A 213 -1.10 -21.86 5.48
N PHE A 214 0.15 -21.55 5.79
CA PHE A 214 1.26 -22.49 5.80
C PHE A 214 1.56 -22.73 7.28
N ASN A 215 1.41 -23.96 7.75
CA ASN A 215 1.85 -24.34 9.08
C ASN A 215 2.55 -25.70 9.08
N GLY A 216 3.24 -25.97 10.18
CA GLY A 216 3.95 -27.21 10.37
C GLY A 216 5.05 -27.08 11.41
N THR A 217 6.01 -27.98 11.32
CA THR A 217 7.07 -28.17 12.30
C THR A 217 8.32 -28.76 11.66
N TYR A 218 9.49 -28.46 12.23
CA TYR A 218 10.71 -29.21 11.96
C TYR A 218 10.79 -30.51 12.80
N ASP A 219 9.98 -30.64 13.85
CA ASP A 219 9.83 -31.85 14.66
C ASP A 219 8.96 -32.89 13.90
N LEU A 220 9.51 -33.44 12.82
CA LEU A 220 8.84 -34.42 11.94
C LEU A 220 8.29 -35.67 12.67
N ASP A 221 8.79 -35.94 13.87
CA ASP A 221 8.41 -37.09 14.70
C ASP A 221 7.10 -36.85 15.50
N ALA A 222 6.49 -35.66 15.40
CA ALA A 222 5.42 -35.23 16.29
C ALA A 222 4.05 -34.98 15.61
N ASP A 223 2.98 -35.41 16.28
CA ASP A 223 1.60 -35.24 15.81
C ASP A 223 0.98 -33.93 16.32
N ILE A 224 0.85 -32.95 15.42
CA ILE A 224 0.23 -31.65 15.65
C ILE A 224 -1.23 -31.79 16.15
N GLY A 225 -1.94 -32.86 15.78
CA GLY A 225 -3.32 -33.12 16.18
C GLY A 225 -3.51 -33.43 17.66
N ASN A 226 -2.45 -33.84 18.37
CA ASN A 226 -2.48 -34.14 19.80
C ASN A 226 -1.97 -33.00 20.71
N GLY A 227 -1.56 -31.86 20.13
CA GLY A 227 -1.29 -30.61 20.85
C GLY A 227 0.14 -30.06 20.69
N LEU A 228 0.29 -28.75 20.93
CA LEU A 228 1.52 -27.99 20.62
C LEU A 228 2.60 -28.02 21.73
N ALA A 229 2.67 -29.05 22.56
CA ALA A 229 3.63 -29.15 23.67
C ALA A 229 4.90 -29.92 23.27
N ASN A 230 6.09 -29.40 23.62
CA ASN A 230 7.41 -29.91 23.26
C ASN A 230 7.75 -29.91 21.75
N ILE A 231 6.95 -29.26 20.91
CA ILE A 231 7.17 -29.16 19.45
C ILE A 231 7.48 -27.73 19.02
N SER A 232 8.34 -27.59 18.02
CA SER A 232 8.46 -26.36 17.25
C SER A 232 7.19 -26.22 16.42
N PHE A 233 6.77 -24.99 16.17
CA PHE A 233 5.61 -24.73 15.35
C PHE A 233 5.82 -23.43 14.62
N TYR A 234 5.67 -23.46 13.30
CA TYR A 234 5.43 -22.25 12.55
C TYR A 234 3.98 -22.30 12.05
N GLU A 235 3.31 -21.17 12.15
CA GLU A 235 2.14 -20.87 11.34
C GLU A 235 2.34 -19.48 10.77
N VAL A 236 2.28 -19.37 9.45
CA VAL A 236 1.90 -18.11 8.82
C VAL A 236 0.50 -18.32 8.27
N ALA A 237 -0.48 -17.97 9.09
CA ALA A 237 -1.84 -17.85 8.62
C ALA A 237 -2.02 -16.48 8.01
N TRP A 238 -2.41 -16.44 6.75
CA TRP A 238 -2.88 -15.24 6.09
C TRP A 238 -4.39 -15.23 6.15
N GLU A 239 -4.99 -14.23 6.80
CA GLU A 239 -6.44 -14.00 6.76
C GLU A 239 -6.80 -12.60 6.24
N LYS A 240 -7.73 -12.50 5.29
CA LYS A 240 -8.12 -11.29 4.57
C LYS A 240 -9.56 -11.45 4.17
N LYS A 241 -10.44 -10.56 4.62
CA LYS A 241 -11.82 -10.46 4.13
C LYS A 241 -11.91 -10.05 2.62
N LEU A 242 -13.00 -9.49 2.06
CA LEU A 242 -13.01 -9.01 0.63
C LEU A 242 -13.90 -7.74 0.39
N GLY A 243 -13.40 -6.75 -0.36
CA GLY A 243 -13.69 -5.26 -0.38
C GLY A 243 -13.04 -4.04 0.37
N PHE A 244 -12.03 -4.07 1.27
CA PHE A 244 -12.04 -3.43 2.62
C PHE A 244 -10.79 -3.77 3.51
N GLY A 245 -10.35 -3.09 4.59
CA GLY A 245 -9.44 -3.61 5.68
C GLY A 245 -7.89 -3.54 5.50
N ARG A 246 -7.03 -4.51 5.98
CA ARG A 246 -5.73 -5.02 5.36
C ARG A 246 -5.25 -6.55 5.61
N TRP A 247 -4.56 -7.38 4.76
CA TRP A 247 -4.28 -8.89 4.99
C TRP A 247 -3.67 -9.16 6.37
N VAL A 248 -3.84 -10.30 7.03
CA VAL A 248 -3.08 -10.59 8.27
C VAL A 248 -2.16 -11.78 8.08
N PHE A 249 -0.88 -11.61 7.76
CA PHE A 249 0.13 -12.65 8.06
C PHE A 249 0.33 -12.71 9.58
N LYS A 250 -0.53 -13.48 10.23
CA LYS A 250 -0.38 -13.90 11.62
C LYS A 250 0.74 -14.93 11.64
N HIS A 251 1.91 -14.48 12.08
CA HIS A 251 3.06 -15.33 12.28
C HIS A 251 3.07 -15.80 13.73
N LYS A 252 3.11 -17.12 13.89
CA LYS A 252 3.40 -17.78 15.15
C LYS A 252 4.67 -18.57 14.91
N LEU A 253 5.71 -18.28 15.68
CA LEU A 253 6.95 -19.05 15.71
C LEU A 253 7.20 -19.52 17.13
N LYS A 254 7.11 -20.84 17.32
CA LYS A 254 7.48 -21.51 18.56
C LYS A 254 8.73 -22.37 18.32
N THR A 255 9.69 -22.29 19.23
CA THR A 255 10.84 -23.19 19.30
C THR A 255 10.55 -24.42 20.17
N SER A 256 11.17 -25.55 19.83
CA SER A 256 11.33 -26.70 20.72
C SER A 256 12.75 -26.77 21.27
N ILE A 257 13.00 -27.71 22.19
CA ILE A 257 14.36 -28.04 22.64
C ILE A 257 15.21 -28.64 21.49
N LYS A 258 14.57 -29.28 20.49
CA LYS A 258 15.22 -29.83 19.29
C LYS A 258 15.50 -28.75 18.24
N TYR A 259 14.61 -27.75 18.10
CA TYR A 259 14.78 -26.58 17.23
C TYR A 259 14.67 -25.27 18.05
N PRO A 260 15.69 -24.93 18.87
CA PRO A 260 15.71 -23.74 19.72
C PRO A 260 16.24 -22.48 19.03
N TRP A 261 16.71 -22.61 17.79
CA TRP A 261 17.07 -21.49 16.93
C TRP A 261 16.27 -21.56 15.64
N LEU A 262 15.26 -20.70 15.54
CA LEU A 262 14.40 -20.57 14.36
C LEU A 262 14.27 -19.10 13.97
N MET A 263 14.23 -18.86 12.67
CA MET A 263 13.93 -17.61 12.00
C MET A 263 12.62 -17.78 11.24
N LEU A 264 11.74 -16.78 11.29
CA LEU A 264 10.57 -16.72 10.41
C LEU A 264 10.32 -15.27 10.03
N TYR A 265 10.32 -15.00 8.73
CA TYR A 265 10.17 -13.68 8.13
C TYR A 265 9.09 -13.68 7.04
N LEU A 266 8.49 -12.51 6.83
CA LEU A 266 7.86 -12.16 5.55
C LEU A 266 8.82 -11.23 4.79
N ARG A 267 9.00 -11.51 3.50
CA ARG A 267 10.12 -11.02 2.69
C ARG A 267 9.66 -10.50 1.35
N ALA A 268 10.18 -9.33 0.98
CA ALA A 268 9.96 -8.66 -0.29
C ALA A 268 11.16 -8.90 -1.23
N ASP A 269 11.10 -9.92 -2.08
CA ASP A 269 12.21 -10.27 -2.98
C ASP A 269 12.22 -9.51 -4.31
N ALA A 270 13.38 -9.46 -4.95
CA ALA A 270 13.56 -9.06 -6.35
C ALA A 270 12.61 -9.84 -7.30
N THR A 271 11.93 -9.16 -8.22
CA THR A 271 11.13 -9.84 -9.27
C THR A 271 11.96 -10.67 -10.25
N LYS A 272 13.29 -10.53 -10.18
CA LYS A 272 14.31 -11.31 -10.91
C LYS A 272 15.70 -10.98 -10.38
N GLY A 273 16.52 -12.01 -10.16
CA GLY A 273 17.94 -11.91 -9.80
C GLY A 273 18.22 -12.43 -8.40
N PHE A 274 19.47 -12.26 -7.97
CA PHE A 274 19.92 -12.60 -6.61
C PHE A 274 19.15 -11.77 -5.58
N SER A 275 18.61 -12.43 -4.57
CA SER A 275 18.06 -11.76 -3.38
C SER A 275 19.03 -11.84 -2.20
N GLY A 276 18.66 -11.20 -1.08
CA GLY A 276 19.46 -11.05 0.13
C GLY A 276 19.81 -12.36 0.84
N GLY A 277 20.77 -13.11 0.31
CA GLY A 277 21.23 -14.40 0.85
C GLY A 277 21.54 -15.46 -0.21
N TYR A 278 21.24 -15.20 -1.48
CA TYR A 278 21.03 -16.28 -2.46
C TYR A 278 21.81 -16.07 -3.77
N PRO A 279 22.66 -17.03 -4.18
CA PRO A 279 23.46 -16.95 -5.41
C PRO A 279 22.70 -17.39 -6.68
N TYR A 280 21.37 -17.48 -6.63
CA TYR A 280 20.50 -17.88 -7.74
C TYR A 280 19.38 -16.87 -7.98
N GLU A 281 18.66 -17.00 -9.11
CA GLU A 281 17.48 -16.17 -9.34
C GLU A 281 16.35 -16.53 -8.38
N THR A 282 15.80 -15.50 -7.73
CA THR A 282 14.53 -15.59 -6.99
C THR A 282 13.37 -15.09 -7.84
N ARG A 283 12.14 -15.34 -7.37
CA ARG A 283 10.92 -14.62 -7.76
C ARG A 283 10.39 -13.85 -6.54
N GLY A 284 9.65 -12.78 -6.79
CA GLY A 284 9.31 -11.83 -5.74
C GLY A 284 8.48 -10.68 -6.26
N MET A 285 8.51 -9.53 -5.59
CA MET A 285 7.74 -8.37 -6.02
C MET A 285 8.45 -7.01 -6.07
N LEU A 286 9.74 -6.85 -5.70
CA LEU A 286 10.53 -5.61 -5.93
C LEU A 286 10.80 -5.32 -7.44
N HIS A 287 9.76 -4.89 -8.18
CA HIS A 287 9.75 -4.50 -9.59
C HIS A 287 10.69 -3.32 -9.94
N THR A 288 11.20 -2.56 -8.96
CA THR A 288 12.17 -1.45 -9.14
C THR A 288 13.22 -1.41 -8.02
N LEU A 289 14.14 -2.38 -7.98
CA LEU A 289 15.22 -2.50 -6.99
C LEU A 289 15.64 -1.16 -6.32
N PRO A 290 15.28 -0.95 -5.04
CA PRO A 290 15.57 0.29 -4.32
C PRO A 290 17.08 0.61 -4.18
N ARG A 291 17.46 1.87 -3.93
CA ARG A 291 18.88 2.32 -3.83
C ARG A 291 19.27 3.10 -2.55
N THR A 292 19.60 4.39 -2.66
CA THR A 292 19.95 5.30 -1.52
C THR A 292 18.90 6.39 -1.28
N ASN A 293 17.99 6.54 -2.23
CA ASN A 293 16.64 7.05 -2.02
C ASN A 293 15.66 5.90 -2.35
N PHE A 294 16.08 4.65 -2.06
CA PHE A 294 15.26 3.62 -1.36
C PHE A 294 14.29 4.29 -0.19
N LYS A 295 12.09 3.98 0.49
CA LYS A 295 11.12 3.87 1.75
C LYS A 295 11.01 2.45 2.43
N VAL A 296 10.75 2.29 3.75
CA VAL A 296 10.33 1.02 4.44
C VAL A 296 9.24 1.32 5.55
N LYS A 297 8.51 0.36 6.15
CA LYS A 297 7.33 0.43 7.08
C LYS A 297 6.85 -0.99 7.31
N PHE A 298 6.47 -1.30 8.56
CA PHE A 298 5.45 -2.29 8.91
C PHE A 298 5.08 -2.27 10.43
N SER A 299 3.86 -2.01 10.91
CA SER A 299 3.28 -2.67 12.10
C SER A 299 3.77 -4.10 12.24
N LEU A 300 4.63 -4.26 13.23
CA LEU A 300 4.37 -5.33 14.14
C LEU A 300 3.16 -4.99 14.99
N GLU A 301 2.31 -5.97 15.20
CA GLU A 301 1.91 -6.25 16.58
C GLU A 301 2.76 -7.41 17.08
N ILE A 302 3.61 -7.16 18.06
CA ILE A 302 4.23 -8.25 18.81
C ILE A 302 3.27 -8.57 19.95
N LYS A 303 2.52 -9.66 19.81
CA LYS A 303 1.62 -10.19 20.84
C LYS A 303 2.42 -10.95 21.89
N LYS A 304 3.45 -11.67 21.44
CA LYS A 304 4.42 -12.40 22.27
C LYS A 304 5.79 -12.31 21.60
N GLY A 305 6.83 -12.05 22.38
CA GLY A 305 8.12 -11.57 21.86
C GLY A 305 9.27 -12.57 21.84
N GLY A 306 9.02 -13.89 21.88
CA GLY A 306 10.09 -14.90 21.71
C GLY A 306 11.22 -14.90 22.75
N GLY A 307 11.03 -14.22 23.88
CA GLY A 307 11.96 -14.23 25.01
C GLY A 307 13.11 -13.22 24.95
N LEU A 308 13.97 -13.28 25.97
CA LEU A 308 15.13 -12.38 26.15
C LEU A 308 16.18 -12.49 25.02
N LYS A 309 16.14 -13.59 24.24
CA LYS A 309 17.05 -13.85 23.11
C LYS A 309 16.36 -13.73 21.74
N SER A 310 15.11 -13.26 21.68
CA SER A 310 14.50 -12.93 20.38
C SER A 310 15.22 -11.72 19.80
N GLN A 311 15.93 -11.93 18.71
CA GLN A 311 16.30 -10.88 17.78
C GLN A 311 15.09 -10.66 16.88
N PHE A 312 14.11 -9.93 17.39
CA PHE A 312 13.00 -9.49 16.57
C PHE A 312 13.52 -8.39 15.64
N TYR A 313 13.72 -8.73 14.38
CA TYR A 313 14.11 -7.77 13.36
C TYR A 313 12.92 -6.91 13.02
N LEU A 314 12.92 -5.73 13.64
CA LEU A 314 12.15 -4.59 13.19
C LEU A 314 12.36 -4.44 11.69
N LEU A 315 13.59 -4.47 11.18
CA LEU A 315 13.78 -4.73 9.75
C LEU A 315 15.15 -5.27 9.48
N ASP A 316 15.21 -6.28 8.65
CA ASP A 316 16.39 -6.64 7.87
C ASP A 316 16.21 -6.21 6.40
N ILE A 317 17.33 -5.88 5.76
CA ILE A 317 17.43 -5.45 4.36
C ILE A 317 18.63 -6.09 3.70
N GLY A 318 18.39 -7.16 2.96
CA GLY A 318 19.41 -7.86 2.21
C GLY A 318 19.77 -7.16 0.88
N SER A 319 21.06 -7.04 0.63
CA SER A 319 21.65 -6.60 -0.64
C SER A 319 22.90 -7.41 -0.96
N CYS A 320 23.32 -7.46 -2.21
CA CYS A 320 24.56 -8.13 -2.60
C CYS A 320 25.47 -7.22 -3.44
N TRP A 321 26.73 -7.05 -3.02
CA TRP A 321 27.81 -6.49 -3.84
C TRP A 321 29.18 -7.08 -3.45
N LYS A 322 30.13 -7.16 -4.40
CA LYS A 322 31.51 -7.57 -4.11
C LYS A 322 32.26 -6.45 -3.38
N ASN A 323 33.28 -6.78 -2.57
CA ASN A 323 34.02 -5.78 -1.78
C ASN A 323 34.67 -4.65 -2.60
N ASN A 324 34.92 -4.87 -3.89
CA ASN A 324 35.39 -3.86 -4.85
C ASN A 324 34.27 -2.99 -5.47
N GLY A 325 33.06 -3.01 -4.91
CA GLY A 325 31.90 -2.21 -5.33
C GLY A 325 31.19 -2.67 -6.60
N LYS A 326 31.63 -3.76 -7.24
CA LYS A 326 30.88 -4.41 -8.33
C LYS A 326 29.57 -5.03 -7.80
N PRO A 327 28.49 -5.06 -8.59
CA PRO A 327 27.32 -5.89 -8.28
C PRO A 327 27.71 -7.36 -8.15
N CYS A 328 26.89 -8.13 -7.43
CA CYS A 328 27.02 -9.59 -7.41
C CYS A 328 26.69 -10.24 -8.77
N ASP A 329 27.28 -11.41 -9.01
CA ASP A 329 27.18 -12.17 -10.27
C ASP A 329 26.96 -13.69 -10.10
N GLY A 330 26.90 -14.19 -8.85
CA GLY A 330 26.69 -15.60 -8.50
C GLY A 330 27.94 -16.30 -7.94
N ASP A 331 29.12 -15.67 -8.00
CA ASP A 331 30.35 -16.22 -7.42
C ASP A 331 30.37 -16.10 -5.89
N VAL A 332 29.97 -17.20 -5.22
CA VAL A 332 29.90 -17.34 -3.76
C VAL A 332 31.21 -17.08 -3.00
N LEU A 333 32.37 -17.00 -3.67
CA LEU A 333 33.65 -16.69 -3.01
C LEU A 333 33.92 -15.18 -2.93
N THR A 334 33.38 -14.38 -3.86
CA THR A 334 33.67 -12.93 -3.96
C THR A 334 32.43 -12.04 -3.87
N ASP A 335 31.24 -12.58 -4.10
CA ASP A 335 29.98 -11.97 -3.71
C ASP A 335 29.88 -11.89 -2.18
N VAL A 336 29.27 -10.82 -1.71
CA VAL A 336 29.08 -10.57 -0.28
C VAL A 336 27.67 -10.05 -0.06
N THR A 337 26.87 -10.83 0.66
CA THR A 337 25.55 -10.42 1.11
C THR A 337 25.71 -9.42 2.26
N ARG A 338 24.81 -8.45 2.34
CA ARG A 338 24.85 -7.39 3.34
C ARG A 338 23.47 -7.13 3.88
N TYR A 339 23.41 -7.08 5.20
CA TYR A 339 22.20 -6.97 5.99
C TYR A 339 22.32 -5.75 6.90
N SER A 340 21.19 -5.13 7.22
CA SER A 340 21.15 -3.96 8.11
C SER A 340 19.91 -4.10 8.97
N GLU A 341 20.08 -4.91 10.00
CA GLU A 341 19.05 -5.30 10.94
C GLU A 341 18.83 -4.24 12.00
N MET A 342 17.58 -3.99 12.40
CA MET A 342 17.28 -3.31 13.66
C MET A 342 16.51 -4.24 14.57
N ILE A 343 16.96 -4.35 15.82
CA ILE A 343 16.40 -5.25 16.82
C ILE A 343 15.60 -4.41 17.83
N ILE A 344 14.31 -4.70 17.99
CA ILE A 344 13.41 -3.92 18.87
C ILE A 344 13.11 -4.55 20.23
N ASN A 345 13.55 -5.79 20.45
CA ASN A 345 13.41 -6.42 21.75
C ASN A 345 14.16 -5.58 22.81
N PRO A 346 13.47 -4.97 23.79
CA PRO A 346 14.08 -4.08 24.77
C PRO A 346 15.13 -4.79 25.63
N ASP A 347 15.06 -6.11 25.74
CA ASP A 347 15.99 -6.90 26.54
C ASP A 347 17.36 -7.10 25.85
N VAL A 348 17.45 -6.91 24.54
CA VAL A 348 18.70 -7.08 23.78
C VAL A 348 19.67 -5.92 24.06
N PRO A 349 20.88 -6.16 24.61
CA PRO A 349 21.84 -5.12 24.97
C PRO A 349 22.71 -4.68 23.80
N ALA A 350 23.30 -3.49 23.86
CA ALA A 350 24.38 -3.12 22.94
C ALA A 350 25.65 -3.92 23.27
N TRP A 351 26.23 -4.63 22.30
CA TRP A 351 27.57 -5.21 22.42
C TRP A 351 28.65 -4.26 21.89
N CYS A 352 28.27 -3.27 21.07
CA CYS A 352 29.11 -2.12 20.79
C CYS A 352 29.17 -1.20 22.02
N SER A 353 30.38 -0.93 22.51
CA SER A 353 30.64 -0.08 23.68
C SER A 353 32.06 0.50 23.65
N PRO A 354 32.38 1.56 24.43
CA PRO A 354 33.75 2.09 24.53
C PRO A 354 34.80 1.05 24.92
N THR A 355 34.38 -0.03 25.59
CA THR A 355 35.22 -1.15 26.04
C THR A 355 35.16 -2.38 25.13
N GLN A 356 34.28 -2.41 24.12
CA GLN A 356 34.14 -3.50 23.14
C GLN A 356 34.01 -2.96 21.71
N LEU A 357 35.03 -2.23 21.26
CA LEU A 357 35.11 -1.62 19.91
C LEU A 357 35.07 -2.65 18.76
N VAL A 358 35.35 -3.92 19.05
CA VAL A 358 35.32 -5.06 18.11
C VAL A 358 33.92 -5.27 17.49
N ASN A 359 32.87 -4.94 18.24
CA ASN A 359 31.46 -5.04 17.83
C ASN A 359 30.91 -3.71 17.24
N CYS A 360 31.76 -2.68 17.10
CA CYS A 360 31.37 -1.36 16.61
C CYS A 360 31.88 -1.14 15.18
N PRO A 361 31.07 -0.56 14.28
CA PRO A 361 31.56 -0.16 12.97
C PRO A 361 32.62 0.95 13.13
N PRO A 362 33.65 1.01 12.26
CA PRO A 362 34.75 1.97 12.38
C PRO A 362 34.33 3.45 12.53
N TYR A 363 33.19 3.82 11.95
CA TYR A 363 32.62 5.15 12.10
C TYR A 363 31.10 5.18 11.92
N HIS A 364 30.51 6.23 12.48
CA HIS A 364 29.11 6.62 12.31
C HIS A 364 29.04 7.88 11.42
N ILE A 365 28.05 7.97 10.52
CA ILE A 365 27.75 9.19 9.75
C ILE A 365 26.41 9.79 10.21
N THR A 366 26.50 10.94 10.86
CA THR A 366 25.36 11.74 11.31
C THR A 366 24.57 12.36 10.14
N HIS A 367 23.36 12.84 10.41
CA HIS A 367 22.47 13.58 9.49
C HIS A 367 23.19 14.57 8.58
N ASN A 368 23.99 15.44 9.21
CA ASN A 368 24.76 16.54 8.63
C ASN A 368 25.99 16.05 7.85
N ASN A 369 26.13 14.73 7.67
CA ASN A 369 27.26 14.04 7.06
C ASN A 369 28.58 14.22 7.82
N THR A 370 28.52 14.57 9.11
CA THR A 370 29.70 14.56 9.99
C THR A 370 30.03 13.12 10.36
N LYS A 371 31.26 12.69 10.04
CA LYS A 371 31.83 11.38 10.37
C LYS A 371 32.37 11.40 11.79
N ILE A 372 31.90 10.51 12.65
CA ILE A 372 32.40 10.30 14.02
C ILE A 372 33.07 8.93 14.07
N LEU A 373 34.33 8.86 14.50
CA LEU A 373 35.08 7.60 14.60
C LEU A 373 34.70 6.86 15.90
N ARG A 374 34.71 5.53 15.90
CA ARG A 374 34.43 4.72 17.11
C ARG A 374 35.41 4.91 18.28
N ASN A 375 36.50 5.64 18.06
CA ASN A 375 37.47 6.01 19.09
C ASN A 375 37.15 7.37 19.74
N ASP A 376 36.21 8.14 19.18
CA ASP A 376 35.64 9.34 19.80
C ASP A 376 34.61 8.92 20.85
N THR A 377 35.10 8.55 22.03
CA THR A 377 34.29 8.03 23.14
C THR A 377 33.28 9.03 23.71
N ALA A 378 33.41 10.33 23.37
CA ALA A 378 32.48 11.37 23.80
C ALA A 378 31.29 11.55 22.84
N ASN A 379 31.47 11.31 21.54
CA ASN A 379 30.47 11.61 20.52
C ASN A 379 29.95 10.38 19.75
N PHE A 380 30.63 9.22 19.81
CA PHE A 380 30.19 8.03 19.08
C PHE A 380 28.96 7.38 19.74
N PRO A 381 27.87 7.08 18.98
CA PRO A 381 26.63 6.58 19.55
C PRO A 381 26.66 5.07 19.77
N TYR A 382 27.46 4.59 20.73
CA TYR A 382 27.66 3.15 20.99
C TYR A 382 26.35 2.37 21.19
N GLY A 383 25.43 2.91 22.00
CA GLY A 383 24.13 2.28 22.29
C GLY A 383 23.18 2.17 21.09
N ALA A 384 23.56 2.71 19.93
CA ALA A 384 22.80 2.63 18.69
C ALA A 384 23.06 1.34 17.89
N TYR A 385 24.08 0.58 18.26
CA TYR A 385 24.51 -0.64 17.57
C TYR A 385 24.41 -1.84 18.52
N HIS A 386 23.73 -2.91 18.11
CA HIS A 386 23.86 -4.19 18.78
C HIS A 386 25.25 -4.75 18.49
N TYR A 387 25.52 -4.96 17.20
CA TYR A 387 26.67 -5.69 16.70
C TYR A 387 27.00 -5.25 15.27
N TYR A 388 28.28 -5.10 14.97
CA TYR A 388 28.80 -5.00 13.61
C TYR A 388 29.78 -6.13 13.38
N CYS A 389 29.67 -6.78 12.22
CA CYS A 389 30.66 -7.74 11.78
C CYS A 389 30.99 -7.56 10.30
N ALA A 390 32.27 -7.73 9.98
CA ALA A 390 32.83 -7.61 8.65
C ALA A 390 32.78 -8.94 7.87
N PRO A 391 32.79 -8.91 6.53
CA PRO A 391 32.72 -10.13 5.74
C PRO A 391 34.06 -10.87 5.72
N GLY A 392 34.02 -12.19 5.85
CA GLY A 392 35.20 -13.06 5.94
C GLY A 392 36.11 -13.11 4.69
N ASN A 393 35.81 -12.33 3.65
CA ASN A 393 36.66 -12.11 2.47
C ASN A 393 37.16 -10.65 2.31
N ALA A 394 36.96 -9.80 3.33
CA ALA A 394 37.59 -8.49 3.43
C ALA A 394 39.12 -8.59 3.60
N LYS A 395 39.84 -7.54 3.21
CA LYS A 395 41.32 -7.53 3.14
C LYS A 395 41.99 -6.37 3.86
N TYR A 396 41.26 -5.29 4.10
CA TYR A 396 41.77 -4.01 4.58
C TYR A 396 40.94 -3.51 5.77
N LEU A 397 40.65 -4.40 6.72
CA LEU A 397 39.84 -4.09 7.89
C LEU A 397 40.60 -3.21 8.89
N GLU A 398 39.84 -2.36 9.59
CA GLU A 398 40.35 -1.55 10.70
C GLU A 398 40.14 -2.33 12.00
N GLU A 399 41.22 -2.81 12.61
CA GLU A 399 41.16 -3.52 13.89
C GLU A 399 40.87 -2.58 15.08
N PRO A 400 40.22 -3.06 16.16
CA PRO A 400 39.67 -4.41 16.35
C PRO A 400 38.36 -4.61 15.57
N VAL A 401 38.10 -5.80 15.02
CA VAL A 401 36.85 -6.08 14.29
C VAL A 401 36.34 -7.51 14.50
N SER A 402 35.02 -7.70 14.57
CA SER A 402 34.41 -9.04 14.46
C SER A 402 34.27 -9.42 12.99
N LEU A 403 34.57 -10.66 12.63
CA LEU A 403 34.08 -11.25 11.39
C LEU A 403 32.70 -11.86 11.63
N CYS A 404 31.82 -11.81 10.63
CA CYS A 404 30.54 -12.52 10.70
C CYS A 404 30.77 -14.04 10.66
N ASP A 405 29.81 -14.82 11.13
CA ASP A 405 29.91 -16.27 11.01
C ASP A 405 29.97 -16.66 9.51
N PRO A 406 30.74 -17.71 9.15
CA PRO A 406 30.99 -18.04 7.76
C PRO A 406 30.08 -19.15 7.22
N TYR A 407 29.06 -19.57 7.97
CA TYR A 407 28.22 -20.74 7.72
C TYR A 407 26.73 -20.40 7.52
N SER A 408 26.23 -19.28 8.04
CA SER A 408 24.80 -18.97 7.94
C SER A 408 24.31 -18.62 6.54
N ASN A 409 25.21 -18.23 5.64
CA ASN A 409 24.92 -18.00 4.23
C ASN A 409 25.97 -18.73 3.36
N PRO A 410 25.62 -19.19 2.14
CA PRO A 410 26.54 -19.94 1.29
C PRO A 410 27.67 -19.08 0.70
N GLN A 411 27.59 -17.76 0.84
CA GLN A 411 28.64 -16.78 0.52
C GLN A 411 28.85 -15.83 1.72
N PRO A 412 30.01 -15.13 1.82
CA PRO A 412 30.28 -14.20 2.91
C PRO A 412 29.18 -13.16 3.14
N GLN A 413 29.01 -12.79 4.40
CA GLN A 413 28.00 -11.82 4.85
C GLN A 413 28.63 -10.67 5.64
N GLU A 414 28.02 -9.49 5.60
CA GLU A 414 28.33 -8.35 6.47
C GLU A 414 27.04 -7.91 7.18
N LEU A 415 27.03 -7.90 8.51
CA LEU A 415 25.86 -7.53 9.32
C LEU A 415 26.08 -6.18 10.00
N VAL A 416 25.06 -5.33 9.98
CA VAL A 416 25.01 -4.06 10.72
C VAL A 416 23.76 -4.08 11.59
N GLN A 417 23.85 -4.69 12.76
CA GLN A 417 22.74 -4.82 13.70
C GLN A 417 22.63 -3.60 14.60
N LEU A 418 21.44 -3.00 14.63
CA LEU A 418 21.13 -1.72 15.26
C LEU A 418 20.19 -1.89 16.45
N LEU A 419 20.20 -0.91 17.36
CA LEU A 419 19.32 -0.82 18.52
C LEU A 419 18.63 0.54 18.65
N PRO A 420 17.49 0.60 19.37
CA PRO A 420 16.79 1.85 19.66
C PRO A 420 17.69 2.91 20.31
N HIS A 421 17.91 4.04 19.61
CA HIS A 421 18.76 5.14 20.03
C HIS A 421 18.41 6.48 19.31
N PRO A 422 18.50 7.65 19.97
CA PRO A 422 18.09 8.94 19.37
C PRO A 422 18.86 9.39 18.12
N ALA A 423 20.11 8.93 17.94
CA ALA A 423 20.88 9.14 16.70
C ALA A 423 20.20 8.54 15.46
N TRP A 424 19.23 7.66 15.68
CA TRP A 424 18.39 7.08 14.67
C TRP A 424 17.01 7.73 14.58
N GLY A 425 16.58 8.67 15.43
CA GLY A 425 15.21 9.22 15.40
C GLY A 425 14.92 10.16 14.22
N GLU A 426 15.92 10.92 13.79
CA GLU A 426 15.89 11.66 12.51
C GLU A 426 16.24 10.77 11.30
N TYR A 427 16.65 9.52 11.58
CA TYR A 427 16.54 8.39 10.68
C TYR A 427 15.37 7.49 11.04
N GLY A 428 14.41 7.95 11.84
CA GLY A 428 13.14 7.31 12.11
C GLY A 428 12.80 6.16 13.26
N TYR A 429 14.08 5.51 13.10
CA TYR A 429 14.74 4.19 13.55
C TYR A 429 14.91 4.24 15.08
N PRO A 430 14.43 3.26 15.88
CA PRO A 430 13.70 3.56 17.14
C PRO A 430 14.49 4.47 18.05
N THR A 431 13.86 5.45 18.70
CA THR A 431 14.60 6.39 19.56
C THR A 431 14.91 5.81 20.93
N GLU A 432 14.02 4.94 21.43
CA GLU A 432 14.06 4.43 22.82
C GLU A 432 13.65 2.95 22.88
N LYS A 433 14.20 2.21 23.84
CA LYS A 433 13.92 0.77 24.01
C LYS A 433 12.45 0.52 24.35
N GLY A 434 11.88 -0.55 23.79
CA GLY A 434 10.48 -0.94 23.99
C GLY A 434 9.49 -0.19 23.09
N GLN A 435 9.93 0.84 22.38
CA GLN A 435 9.15 1.46 21.31
C GLN A 435 8.75 0.37 20.29
N GLY A 436 7.45 0.30 19.99
CA GLY A 436 6.82 -0.69 19.10
C GLY A 436 6.99 -2.16 19.49
N TRP A 437 7.28 -2.44 20.76
CA TRP A 437 7.33 -3.79 21.33
C TRP A 437 5.93 -4.27 21.74
N ILE A 438 5.87 -5.29 22.61
CA ILE A 438 4.63 -5.83 23.19
C ILE A 438 3.84 -4.71 23.88
N GLY A 439 2.57 -4.58 23.52
CA GLY A 439 1.68 -3.54 24.06
C GLY A 439 1.84 -2.17 23.38
N ASP A 440 2.77 -2.01 22.43
CA ASP A 440 2.95 -0.78 21.65
C ASP A 440 2.68 -1.03 20.13
N PRO A 441 1.41 -1.10 19.70
CA PRO A 441 0.96 -1.26 18.32
C PRO A 441 1.58 -0.36 17.23
N ARG A 442 2.77 -0.67 16.66
CA ARG A 442 3.43 0.28 15.73
C ARG A 442 4.00 -0.19 14.39
N THR A 443 3.55 0.55 13.38
CA THR A 443 4.01 0.87 12.03
C THR A 443 4.80 2.18 11.94
N TRP A 444 6.01 2.11 12.40
CA TRP A 444 7.13 2.08 11.45
C TRP A 444 6.85 2.58 10.02
N VAL A 445 7.49 3.68 9.60
CA VAL A 445 8.06 3.98 8.26
C VAL A 445 9.61 3.72 8.25
N LEU A 446 10.13 3.26 9.38
CA LEU A 446 11.49 2.90 9.77
C LEU A 446 12.64 3.90 9.61
N ASP A 447 13.07 4.23 8.39
CA ASP A 447 14.20 5.15 8.09
C ASP A 447 15.36 4.78 7.10
N THR A 448 15.31 3.60 6.51
CA THR A 448 16.38 2.75 5.98
C THR A 448 17.26 3.26 4.85
N GLY A 449 16.76 3.74 3.71
CA GLY A 449 17.63 3.85 2.53
C GLY A 449 18.66 4.97 2.49
N GLY A 450 18.41 6.06 3.19
CA GLY A 450 19.40 7.05 3.56
C GLY A 450 20.18 6.64 4.81
N LEU A 451 19.61 5.84 5.73
CA LEU A 451 20.33 5.23 6.86
C LEU A 451 21.40 4.27 6.33
N ALA A 452 21.03 3.23 5.59
CA ALA A 452 21.88 2.30 4.85
C ALA A 452 22.68 2.95 3.69
N SER A 453 22.58 4.27 3.49
CA SER A 453 23.57 5.06 2.71
C SER A 453 24.68 5.70 3.57
N ARG A 454 24.46 5.76 4.88
CA ARG A 454 25.33 6.35 5.92
C ARG A 454 25.84 5.32 6.95
N LEU A 455 25.19 4.17 7.08
CA LEU A 455 25.75 2.98 7.70
C LEU A 455 27.05 2.62 7.00
N TYR A 456 28.02 2.25 7.81
CA TYR A 456 29.24 1.63 7.35
C TYR A 456 28.91 0.27 6.72
N PHE A 457 29.46 0.04 5.54
CA PHE A 457 29.59 -1.27 4.94
C PHE A 457 30.98 -1.28 4.30
N TYR A 458 31.72 -2.35 4.52
CA TYR A 458 33.09 -2.52 4.07
C TYR A 458 33.19 -2.45 2.56
N GLN A 459 34.24 -1.77 2.10
CA GLN A 459 34.62 -1.65 0.71
C GLN A 459 36.15 -1.57 0.63
N ASP A 460 36.76 -2.30 -0.30
CA ASP A 460 38.20 -2.28 -0.54
C ASP A 460 38.65 -0.85 -0.95
N PRO A 461 39.78 -0.33 -0.43
CA PRO A 461 40.34 0.96 -0.83
C PRO A 461 40.58 1.07 -2.34
N ASP A 462 40.56 2.31 -2.84
CA ASP A 462 40.76 2.66 -4.26
C ASP A 462 39.76 2.03 -5.26
N THR A 463 38.64 1.47 -4.78
CA THR A 463 37.58 0.89 -5.62
C THR A 463 36.37 1.82 -5.78
N LEU A 464 35.56 1.60 -6.84
CA LEU A 464 34.41 2.45 -7.17
C LEU A 464 33.26 2.25 -6.17
N PRO A 465 32.72 3.30 -5.53
CA PRO A 465 31.67 3.16 -4.52
C PRO A 465 30.50 2.27 -4.93
N ALA A 466 30.21 1.28 -4.08
CA ALA A 466 29.17 0.28 -4.34
C ALA A 466 27.82 0.94 -4.65
N LYS A 467 27.19 0.55 -5.76
CA LYS A 467 25.84 1.00 -6.13
C LYS A 467 24.81 0.23 -5.31
N ARG A 468 24.73 0.51 -4.00
CA ARG A 468 23.82 -0.09 -3.02
C ARG A 468 22.42 -0.24 -3.63
N LYS A 469 21.96 -1.49 -3.75
CA LYS A 469 20.68 -1.89 -4.35
C LYS A 469 20.07 -2.98 -3.48
N TRP A 470 18.97 -2.69 -2.82
CA TRP A 470 18.38 -3.63 -1.87
C TRP A 470 17.45 -4.59 -2.61
N THR A 471 17.59 -5.88 -2.31
CA THR A 471 17.11 -7.00 -3.13
C THR A 471 16.23 -7.96 -2.36
N SER A 472 16.44 -8.12 -1.05
CA SER A 472 15.39 -8.51 -0.11
C SER A 472 15.12 -7.35 0.84
N ILE A 473 13.96 -7.36 1.48
CA ILE A 473 13.61 -6.49 2.59
C ILE A 473 12.66 -7.33 3.44
N ASP A 474 13.01 -7.60 4.71
CA ASP A 474 12.55 -8.77 5.46
C ASP A 474 12.16 -8.39 6.90
N VAL A 475 11.05 -8.93 7.42
CA VAL A 475 10.63 -8.70 8.82
C VAL A 475 10.06 -9.94 9.47
N GLY A 476 10.43 -10.13 10.73
CA GLY A 476 9.88 -11.12 11.64
C GLY A 476 10.82 -11.30 12.81
N THR A 477 10.91 -12.50 13.35
CA THR A 477 11.87 -12.79 14.42
C THR A 477 12.84 -13.89 14.05
N GLU A 478 14.05 -13.73 14.57
CA GLU A 478 14.93 -14.81 14.94
C GLU A 478 14.79 -15.05 16.45
N ILE A 479 14.41 -16.26 16.87
CA ILE A 479 14.55 -16.69 18.28
C ILE A 479 15.93 -17.33 18.38
N PHE A 480 16.90 -16.62 18.94
CA PHE A 480 18.30 -17.05 18.92
C PHE A 480 18.63 -17.97 20.11
N VAL A 481 18.83 -19.27 19.82
CA VAL A 481 19.38 -20.29 20.73
C VAL A 481 18.77 -20.26 22.15
N SER A 482 17.48 -20.56 22.24
CA SER A 482 16.76 -20.65 23.52
C SER A 482 17.09 -21.94 24.30
N ASP A 483 17.13 -21.86 25.61
CA ASP A 483 17.32 -22.98 26.55
C ASP A 483 15.99 -23.58 27.06
N LYS A 484 14.87 -23.07 26.54
CA LYS A 484 13.48 -23.43 26.88
C LYS A 484 12.58 -23.18 25.67
N GLU A 485 11.34 -23.67 25.70
CA GLU A 485 10.34 -23.27 24.71
C GLU A 485 10.14 -21.75 24.75
N GLU A 486 10.39 -21.08 23.63
CA GLU A 486 10.06 -19.68 23.42
C GLU A 486 9.09 -19.56 22.26
N GLU A 487 8.23 -18.55 22.32
CA GLU A 487 7.15 -18.38 21.36
C GLU A 487 7.00 -16.90 21.05
N ALA A 488 7.21 -16.57 19.79
CA ALA A 488 6.87 -15.28 19.22
C ALA A 488 5.53 -15.42 18.50
N GLU A 489 4.58 -14.59 18.90
CA GLU A 489 3.39 -14.32 18.12
C GLU A 489 3.50 -12.87 17.69
N TRP A 490 3.62 -12.65 16.40
CA TRP A 490 3.38 -11.35 15.83
C TRP A 490 2.42 -11.51 14.69
N SER A 491 1.45 -10.62 14.63
CA SER A 491 1.02 -10.26 13.29
C SER A 491 2.08 -9.27 12.78
N LEU A 492 2.62 -9.56 11.61
CA LEU A 492 3.24 -8.59 10.72
C LEU A 492 2.28 -8.54 9.57
N SER A 493 1.90 -7.35 9.14
CA SER A 493 1.24 -7.32 7.85
C SER A 493 1.29 -5.96 7.21
N ASP A 494 2.18 -5.70 6.22
CA ASP A 494 2.25 -4.52 5.30
C ASP A 494 3.64 -3.90 5.08
N PHE A 495 4.27 -4.32 3.98
CA PHE A 495 5.67 -4.15 3.59
C PHE A 495 5.90 -3.45 2.20
N ASP A 496 6.93 -2.61 1.97
CA ASP A 496 7.10 -1.65 0.81
C ASP A 496 8.41 -0.70 0.73
N GLY A 497 8.46 0.33 -0.18
CA GLY A 497 9.48 1.39 -0.60
C GLY A 497 9.46 2.20 -1.99
N LYS A 498 9.41 3.55 -2.08
CA LYS A 498 9.34 4.39 -3.33
C LYS A 498 10.60 5.18 -3.78
N THR A 499 11.25 4.83 -4.88
CA THR A 499 12.43 5.58 -5.42
C THR A 499 12.11 7.01 -5.94
N ARG A 500 13.02 7.74 -6.64
CA ARG A 500 12.80 9.11 -7.20
C ARG A 500 13.29 9.25 -8.66
N SER A 501 12.71 10.19 -9.45
CA SER A 501 12.98 10.41 -10.90
C SER A 501 12.87 11.88 -11.36
N ARG A 502 13.42 12.24 -12.55
CA ARG A 502 13.63 13.63 -13.06
C ARG A 502 13.22 13.80 -14.54
N GLU A 503 12.77 15.00 -14.97
CA GLU A 503 12.61 15.35 -16.40
C GLU A 503 12.77 16.88 -16.70
N VAL A 504 12.62 17.32 -17.97
CA VAL A 504 13.01 18.66 -18.48
C VAL A 504 12.04 19.15 -19.58
N VAL A 505 11.67 20.45 -19.61
CA VAL A 505 10.70 21.03 -20.58
C VAL A 505 11.20 22.36 -21.18
N LEU A 506 10.78 22.67 -22.42
CA LEU A 506 11.14 23.88 -23.17
C LEU A 506 10.34 25.13 -22.70
N GLY A 507 10.99 26.30 -22.63
CA GLY A 507 10.43 27.52 -22.04
C GLY A 507 9.19 28.11 -22.76
N LYS A 508 8.19 28.53 -21.96
CA LYS A 508 6.87 29.03 -22.43
C LYS A 508 6.93 30.21 -23.43
N THR A 509 8.00 31.01 -23.45
CA THR A 509 8.11 32.24 -24.25
C THR A 509 7.99 32.00 -25.76
N MET A 510 8.56 30.90 -26.29
CA MET A 510 8.48 30.57 -27.73
C MET A 510 7.04 30.32 -28.20
N ARG A 511 6.17 29.74 -27.34
CA ARG A 511 4.78 29.42 -27.72
C ARG A 511 3.94 30.66 -28.04
N LYS A 512 4.20 31.81 -27.39
CA LYS A 512 3.44 33.05 -27.65
C LYS A 512 3.81 33.69 -29.00
N TYR A 513 5.09 33.74 -29.36
CA TYR A 513 5.53 34.34 -30.62
C TYR A 513 5.03 33.59 -31.86
N LEU A 514 5.04 32.24 -31.82
CA LEU A 514 4.48 31.42 -32.88
C LEU A 514 2.96 31.64 -33.08
N LEU A 515 2.21 31.83 -31.98
CA LEU A 515 0.75 32.02 -32.04
C LEU A 515 0.36 33.33 -32.73
N VAL A 516 1.07 34.44 -32.42
CA VAL A 516 0.79 35.76 -33.02
C VAL A 516 1.03 35.77 -34.53
N ILE A 517 2.09 35.11 -34.99
CA ILE A 517 2.39 34.97 -36.43
C ILE A 517 1.28 34.16 -37.13
N PHE A 518 0.78 33.10 -36.49
CA PHE A 518 -0.27 32.26 -37.07
C PHE A 518 -1.62 32.97 -37.20
N VAL A 519 -2.00 33.80 -36.22
CA VAL A 519 -3.26 34.56 -36.25
C VAL A 519 -3.24 35.64 -37.34
N GLY A 520 -2.11 36.34 -37.51
CA GLY A 520 -1.98 37.42 -38.51
C GLY A 520 -2.13 36.95 -39.96
N VAL A 521 -1.71 35.71 -40.28
CA VAL A 521 -1.81 35.15 -41.64
C VAL A 521 -3.24 34.74 -41.99
N ASN A 522 -4.00 34.19 -41.04
CA ASN A 522 -5.34 33.67 -41.30
C ASN A 522 -6.41 34.78 -41.48
N LEU A 523 -6.19 35.97 -40.92
CA LEU A 523 -7.10 37.12 -41.07
C LEU A 523 -7.10 37.74 -42.48
N LEU A 524 -6.16 37.36 -43.36
CA LEU A 524 -6.02 37.93 -44.71
C LEU A 524 -6.74 37.14 -45.82
N LEU A 525 -7.40 36.03 -45.51
CA LEU A 525 -7.93 35.05 -46.49
C LEU A 525 -9.39 34.65 -46.20
N GLY A 526 -10.28 35.63 -46.00
CA GLY A 526 -11.63 35.41 -45.47
C GLY A 526 -12.73 34.97 -46.46
N GLY A 527 -13.84 34.46 -45.91
CA GLY A 527 -15.07 34.06 -46.61
C GLY A 527 -15.15 32.55 -46.91
N VAL A 528 -16.32 31.90 -47.01
CA VAL A 528 -17.74 32.35 -46.98
C VAL A 528 -18.64 31.22 -46.42
N ASN A 529 -19.87 31.55 -46.00
CA ASN A 529 -20.99 30.67 -45.59
C ASN A 529 -20.89 29.94 -44.24
N GLY A 530 -21.83 30.25 -43.34
CA GLY A 530 -22.08 29.48 -42.11
C GLY A 530 -23.46 28.82 -42.12
N ARG A 531 -23.55 27.57 -41.63
CA ARG A 531 -24.82 26.94 -41.23
C ARG A 531 -24.72 25.89 -40.12
N PHE A 532 -23.72 26.03 -39.24
CA PHE A 532 -23.59 25.28 -37.99
C PHE A 532 -23.30 26.26 -36.85
N TYR A 533 -24.35 26.68 -36.13
CA TYR A 533 -24.25 27.62 -35.00
C TYR A 533 -25.16 27.16 -33.86
N LYS A 534 -24.72 26.14 -33.11
CA LYS A 534 -25.25 25.85 -31.75
C LYS A 534 -24.39 24.96 -30.83
N ASP A 535 -23.33 24.32 -31.33
CA ASP A 535 -22.53 23.36 -30.53
C ASP A 535 -21.19 23.91 -29.99
N ALA A 536 -20.91 25.20 -30.19
CA ALA A 536 -19.57 25.78 -30.08
C ALA A 536 -19.14 26.29 -28.68
N GLU A 537 -19.74 25.79 -27.59
CA GLU A 537 -19.27 26.04 -26.20
C GLU A 537 -18.70 24.78 -25.51
N ARG A 538 -18.47 23.68 -26.25
CA ARG A 538 -18.10 22.37 -25.66
C ARG A 538 -16.71 21.82 -25.99
N GLU A 539 -15.77 22.65 -26.42
CA GLU A 539 -14.34 22.29 -26.47
C GLU A 539 -13.45 23.28 -25.69
N ILE A 540 -12.94 22.81 -24.53
CA ILE A 540 -11.73 23.34 -23.90
C ILE A 540 -10.83 22.15 -23.57
N ASP A 541 -9.66 22.14 -24.22
CA ASP A 541 -8.47 21.31 -24.00
C ASP A 541 -8.61 19.77 -24.12
N THR A 542 -9.06 19.31 -25.30
CA THR A 542 -8.98 17.93 -25.80
C THR A 542 -7.54 17.46 -26.10
N ASN A 543 -6.61 17.65 -25.14
CA ASN A 543 -5.24 17.15 -25.19
C ASN A 543 -4.71 16.60 -23.84
N GLY A 544 -5.49 16.70 -22.76
CA GLY A 544 -5.23 15.95 -21.52
C GLY A 544 -5.76 14.52 -21.63
N MET A 545 -5.05 13.54 -21.05
CA MET A 545 -5.62 12.20 -20.84
C MET A 545 -6.46 12.22 -19.56
N SER A 546 -7.69 11.70 -19.63
CA SER A 546 -8.46 11.40 -18.42
C SER A 546 -7.95 10.12 -17.74
N ALA A 547 -8.07 10.09 -16.42
CA ALA A 547 -7.83 8.97 -15.54
C ALA A 547 -9.06 8.06 -15.39
N VAL A 548 -10.27 8.59 -15.65
CA VAL A 548 -11.55 7.88 -15.49
C VAL A 548 -12.09 7.30 -16.80
N GLY A 549 -12.87 6.23 -16.68
CA GLY A 549 -13.51 5.55 -17.80
C GLY A 549 -14.71 6.29 -18.41
N ASP A 550 -15.38 7.15 -17.62
CA ASP A 550 -16.48 8.02 -18.05
C ASP A 550 -16.16 9.52 -17.80
N PRO A 551 -15.30 10.16 -18.61
CA PRO A 551 -14.86 11.55 -18.39
C PRO A 551 -16.03 12.54 -18.34
N GLY A 552 -16.20 13.18 -17.18
CA GLY A 552 -17.27 14.15 -16.93
C GLY A 552 -18.66 13.52 -16.76
N MET A 553 -18.73 12.21 -16.48
CA MET A 553 -19.99 11.45 -16.34
C MET A 553 -20.88 11.55 -17.60
N ARG A 554 -20.28 11.49 -18.80
CA ARG A 554 -20.93 11.84 -20.07
C ARG A 554 -21.52 10.65 -20.84
N ARG A 555 -21.18 9.41 -20.50
CA ARG A 555 -21.69 8.19 -21.15
C ARG A 555 -23.20 8.05 -20.96
N ASN A 556 -23.91 7.53 -21.97
CA ASN A 556 -25.36 7.30 -21.87
C ASN A 556 -25.72 6.01 -21.12
N GLY A 557 -24.93 4.95 -21.28
CA GLY A 557 -25.03 3.78 -20.42
C GLY A 557 -24.29 4.03 -19.10
N LEU A 558 -24.99 4.02 -17.97
CA LEU A 558 -24.37 4.22 -16.65
C LEU A 558 -23.59 2.98 -16.21
N ARG A 559 -22.67 3.22 -15.28
CA ARG A 559 -22.04 2.23 -14.42
C ARG A 559 -21.95 2.83 -13.01
N VAL A 560 -22.81 2.39 -12.10
CA VAL A 560 -22.77 2.75 -10.69
C VAL A 560 -22.81 1.49 -9.84
N ALA A 561 -22.03 1.45 -8.77
CA ALA A 561 -22.14 0.46 -7.71
C ALA A 561 -22.53 1.13 -6.39
N PHE A 562 -23.05 0.32 -5.47
CA PHE A 562 -23.28 0.64 -4.08
C PHE A 562 -22.38 -0.22 -3.22
N GLU A 563 -21.78 0.38 -2.20
CA GLU A 563 -21.20 -0.29 -1.05
C GLU A 563 -21.73 0.28 0.26
N ALA A 564 -22.05 -0.60 1.21
CA ALA A 564 -22.20 -0.27 2.62
C ALA A 564 -21.23 -1.06 3.51
N TRP A 565 -20.92 -0.44 4.65
CA TRP A 565 -19.87 -0.80 5.60
C TRP A 565 -20.18 -0.31 7.04
N ASN A 566 -19.47 -0.82 8.05
CA ASN A 566 -19.54 -0.40 9.47
C ASN A 566 -18.34 0.47 9.91
N PHE A 567 -18.01 0.58 11.21
CA PHE A 567 -17.04 1.59 11.64
C PHE A 567 -15.61 1.22 11.27
N CYS A 568 -15.16 0.02 11.65
CA CYS A 568 -14.02 -0.61 11.00
C CYS A 568 -14.31 -1.04 9.59
N ASN A 569 -15.37 -0.52 8.99
CA ASN A 569 -15.55 -0.43 7.56
C ASN A 569 -15.74 -1.84 6.92
N GLU A 570 -15.81 -2.89 7.75
CA GLU A 570 -16.24 -4.26 7.46
C GLU A 570 -17.79 -4.40 7.36
N VAL A 571 -18.27 -5.53 6.84
CA VAL A 571 -19.68 -5.93 6.74
C VAL A 571 -20.23 -6.49 8.06
N ALA A 572 -19.46 -7.36 8.72
CA ALA A 572 -19.82 -8.20 9.87
C ALA A 572 -21.03 -9.14 9.66
N HIS A 573 -22.24 -8.60 9.53
CA HIS A 573 -23.47 -9.36 9.33
C HIS A 573 -24.33 -8.76 8.22
N GLU A 574 -24.77 -9.59 7.27
CA GLU A 574 -25.79 -9.19 6.29
C GLU A 574 -27.11 -8.83 6.98
N ALA A 575 -27.80 -7.81 6.46
CA ALA A 575 -29.15 -7.51 6.89
C ALA A 575 -30.11 -8.67 6.49
N PRO A 576 -30.94 -9.20 7.41
CA PRO A 576 -31.77 -10.38 7.13
C PRO A 576 -32.63 -10.23 5.87
N GLY A 577 -32.48 -11.17 4.93
CA GLY A 577 -33.22 -11.19 3.67
C GLY A 577 -32.72 -10.21 2.59
N MET A 578 -31.87 -9.24 2.92
CA MET A 578 -31.30 -8.29 1.94
C MET A 578 -30.18 -8.93 1.11
N GLY A 579 -29.41 -9.83 1.71
CA GLY A 579 -28.17 -10.33 1.12
C GLY A 579 -27.02 -9.34 1.31
N SER A 580 -25.99 -9.44 0.46
CA SER A 580 -24.75 -8.73 0.71
C SER A 580 -24.83 -7.25 0.30
N PRO A 581 -24.14 -6.36 1.03
CA PRO A 581 -24.28 -4.90 0.89
C PRO A 581 -23.68 -4.31 -0.39
N ARG A 582 -23.34 -5.10 -1.42
CA ARG A 582 -23.07 -4.57 -2.76
C ARG A 582 -24.27 -4.71 -3.67
N ALA A 583 -24.53 -3.67 -4.45
CA ALA A 583 -25.39 -3.73 -5.62
C ALA A 583 -24.74 -2.94 -6.74
N ALA A 584 -25.21 -3.11 -7.97
CA ALA A 584 -24.85 -2.22 -9.07
C ALA A 584 -26.01 -1.98 -10.02
N ASP A 585 -25.93 -0.85 -10.71
CA ASP A 585 -26.74 -0.58 -11.88
C ASP A 585 -25.84 -0.22 -13.06
N CYS A 586 -25.87 -1.10 -14.04
CA CYS A 586 -24.96 -1.08 -15.17
C CYS A 586 -25.73 -1.49 -16.41
N PHE A 587 -25.94 -0.55 -17.33
CA PHE A 587 -26.65 -0.79 -18.58
C PHE A 587 -25.93 -0.11 -19.74
N ASP A 588 -26.00 -0.71 -20.93
CA ASP A 588 -25.73 0.04 -22.16
C ASP A 588 -27.04 0.51 -22.78
N VAL A 589 -27.00 1.58 -23.57
CA VAL A 589 -28.18 2.05 -24.31
C VAL A 589 -28.08 1.59 -25.75
N SER A 590 -29.15 0.96 -26.25
CA SER A 590 -29.30 0.53 -27.65
C SER A 590 -30.72 0.86 -28.08
N ASN A 591 -30.93 1.51 -29.24
CA ASN A 591 -32.26 1.83 -29.77
C ASN A 591 -33.24 2.48 -28.75
N SER A 592 -32.71 3.32 -27.85
CA SER A 592 -33.45 3.94 -26.73
C SER A 592 -34.04 2.97 -25.69
N THR A 593 -33.63 1.70 -25.66
CA THR A 593 -33.83 0.78 -24.53
C THR A 593 -32.56 0.61 -23.70
N LEU A 594 -32.75 0.31 -22.42
CA LEU A 594 -31.67 0.12 -21.44
C LEU A 594 -31.35 -1.38 -21.33
N LEU A 595 -30.15 -1.76 -21.74
CA LEU A 595 -29.64 -3.13 -21.71
C LEU A 595 -28.87 -3.35 -20.41
N HIS A 596 -29.59 -3.59 -19.31
CA HIS A 596 -28.98 -3.91 -18.02
C HIS A 596 -28.13 -5.18 -18.11
N LYS A 597 -26.95 -5.11 -17.49
CA LYS A 597 -25.96 -6.19 -17.39
C LYS A 597 -25.99 -6.90 -16.04
N VAL A 598 -26.59 -6.24 -15.06
CA VAL A 598 -26.82 -6.69 -13.68
C VAL A 598 -28.32 -6.87 -13.52
N SER A 599 -28.73 -8.01 -12.99
CA SER A 599 -30.12 -8.34 -12.68
C SER A 599 -30.44 -8.14 -11.20
N GLU A 600 -31.73 -8.09 -10.89
CA GLU A 600 -32.22 -8.09 -9.51
C GLU A 600 -31.77 -9.34 -8.72
N ALA A 601 -31.56 -10.48 -9.40
CA ALA A 601 -31.02 -11.68 -8.78
C ALA A 601 -29.55 -11.49 -8.37
N ASP A 602 -28.76 -10.83 -9.22
CA ASP A 602 -27.34 -10.51 -8.95
C ASP A 602 -27.20 -9.54 -7.78
N ASN A 603 -28.07 -8.51 -7.72
CA ASN A 603 -28.13 -7.58 -6.59
C ASN A 603 -28.67 -8.24 -5.31
N LYS A 604 -29.48 -9.31 -5.40
CA LYS A 604 -29.93 -10.13 -4.27
C LYS A 604 -29.04 -11.34 -3.96
N LEU A 605 -27.84 -11.41 -4.51
CA LEU A 605 -26.81 -12.33 -4.04
C LEU A 605 -26.40 -11.97 -2.60
N GLY A 606 -26.23 -12.99 -1.78
CA GLY A 606 -25.93 -12.92 -0.36
C GLY A 606 -25.56 -14.30 0.15
N ILE A 607 -25.23 -14.40 1.43
CA ILE A 607 -24.72 -15.63 2.03
C ILE A 607 -25.63 -16.85 1.75
N GLY A 608 -24.97 -17.95 1.41
CA GLY A 608 -25.54 -19.21 0.92
C GLY A 608 -25.65 -19.33 -0.61
N LYS A 609 -25.53 -18.25 -1.39
CA LYS A 609 -25.84 -18.26 -2.84
C LYS A 609 -24.57 -18.25 -3.71
N THR A 610 -24.48 -19.16 -4.66
CA THR A 610 -23.31 -19.30 -5.57
C THR A 610 -23.52 -18.70 -6.96
N PHE A 611 -22.41 -18.34 -7.62
CA PHE A 611 -22.34 -17.72 -8.93
C PHE A 611 -21.09 -18.21 -9.70
N LYS A 612 -20.91 -17.83 -10.98
CA LYS A 612 -20.05 -18.54 -11.97
C LYS A 612 -18.55 -18.49 -11.66
N GLY A 613 -18.16 -19.37 -10.74
CA GLY A 613 -16.93 -19.30 -9.99
C GLY A 613 -17.07 -18.32 -8.84
N LEU A 614 -17.79 -18.73 -7.77
CA LEU A 614 -17.60 -18.35 -6.35
C LEU A 614 -16.74 -19.42 -5.67
N SER A 615 -15.71 -19.05 -4.90
CA SER A 615 -14.84 -20.03 -4.23
C SER A 615 -15.53 -20.62 -3.01
N THR A 616 -14.92 -21.71 -2.53
CA THR A 616 -15.55 -22.76 -1.74
C THR A 616 -16.59 -22.27 -0.75
N GLU A 617 -16.21 -21.66 0.37
CA GLU A 617 -17.13 -21.49 1.48
C GLU A 617 -17.42 -20.05 1.93
N ALA A 618 -17.05 -18.99 1.17
CA ALA A 618 -17.65 -17.63 1.33
C ALA A 618 -19.02 -17.53 0.68
N MET A 619 -19.48 -18.64 0.10
CA MET A 619 -20.86 -19.10 0.34
C MET A 619 -21.34 -18.88 1.80
N HIS A 620 -20.48 -18.59 2.78
CA HIS A 620 -20.75 -18.30 4.17
C HIS A 620 -20.23 -16.93 4.69
N ARG A 621 -19.04 -16.39 4.33
CA ARG A 621 -18.41 -15.11 4.84
C ARG A 621 -19.00 -13.76 4.31
N PRO A 622 -19.87 -12.99 5.03
CA PRO A 622 -20.45 -11.73 4.56
C PRO A 622 -19.48 -10.66 4.05
N ASP A 623 -18.36 -10.43 4.75
CA ASP A 623 -17.42 -9.40 4.31
C ASP A 623 -16.87 -9.76 2.92
N LEU A 624 -16.33 -10.97 2.73
CA LEU A 624 -15.80 -11.45 1.44
C LEU A 624 -16.80 -11.24 0.33
N TYR A 625 -17.96 -11.80 0.60
CA TYR A 625 -19.02 -11.95 -0.36
C TYR A 625 -19.54 -10.60 -0.81
N ALA A 626 -19.40 -9.55 0.02
CA ALA A 626 -19.70 -8.19 -0.38
C ALA A 626 -18.87 -7.78 -1.60
N VAL A 627 -17.56 -7.56 -1.53
CA VAL A 627 -16.87 -7.05 -2.73
C VAL A 627 -16.39 -8.11 -3.67
N GLU A 628 -16.47 -9.39 -3.34
CA GLU A 628 -16.37 -10.36 -4.42
C GLU A 628 -17.62 -10.16 -5.30
N LYS A 629 -18.79 -9.85 -4.72
CA LYS A 629 -19.96 -9.40 -5.50
C LYS A 629 -19.71 -8.06 -6.18
N GLU A 630 -18.89 -7.14 -5.66
CA GLU A 630 -18.40 -5.98 -6.43
C GLU A 630 -17.43 -6.37 -7.57
N LEU A 631 -16.57 -7.38 -7.41
CA LEU A 631 -15.75 -7.96 -8.48
C LEU A 631 -16.64 -8.59 -9.56
N TYR A 632 -17.80 -9.12 -9.18
CA TYR A 632 -18.79 -9.73 -10.06
C TYR A 632 -19.60 -8.72 -10.82
N LEU A 633 -20.22 -7.81 -10.07
CA LEU A 633 -20.97 -6.68 -10.60
C LEU A 633 -20.03 -5.87 -11.48
N GLY A 634 -18.82 -5.52 -11.00
CA GLY A 634 -17.76 -4.87 -11.76
C GLY A 634 -17.36 -5.65 -13.01
N SER A 635 -17.43 -6.98 -12.97
CA SER A 635 -17.28 -7.85 -14.13
C SER A 635 -18.40 -7.66 -15.16
N LEU A 636 -19.66 -7.71 -14.73
CA LEU A 636 -20.83 -7.53 -15.60
C LEU A 636 -20.83 -6.10 -16.17
N CYS A 637 -20.51 -5.13 -15.32
CA CYS A 637 -20.32 -3.72 -15.60
C CYS A 637 -19.09 -3.40 -16.48
N GLU A 638 -18.15 -4.33 -16.70
CA GLU A 638 -16.87 -3.98 -17.33
C GLU A 638 -17.07 -3.43 -18.75
N VAL A 639 -16.46 -2.26 -19.00
CA VAL A 639 -16.32 -1.67 -20.33
C VAL A 639 -14.91 -1.99 -20.83
N SER A 640 -14.84 -2.78 -21.90
CA SER A 640 -13.58 -3.16 -22.52
C SER A 640 -12.96 -2.00 -23.31
N ASP A 641 -11.97 -1.32 -22.72
CA ASP A 641 -11.03 -0.48 -23.47
C ASP A 641 -9.75 -1.28 -23.83
N SER A 642 -9.24 -0.97 -25.03
CA SER A 642 -8.14 -1.56 -25.81
C SER A 642 -6.87 -1.97 -25.06
N SER A 643 -6.59 -1.44 -23.87
CA SER A 643 -5.66 -2.07 -22.93
C SER A 643 -5.94 -1.79 -21.45
N LYS A 644 -7.07 -1.15 -21.10
CA LYS A 644 -7.36 -0.60 -19.77
C LYS A 644 -8.86 -0.69 -19.41
N PRO A 645 -9.40 -1.90 -19.16
CA PRO A 645 -10.80 -2.06 -18.79
C PRO A 645 -11.16 -1.32 -17.49
N TRP A 646 -12.42 -0.89 -17.40
CA TRP A 646 -12.97 -0.12 -16.28
C TRP A 646 -14.43 -0.52 -15.99
N GLN A 647 -14.93 -0.15 -14.82
CA GLN A 647 -16.21 -0.59 -14.26
C GLN A 647 -17.12 0.61 -13.91
N PHE A 648 -17.19 1.09 -12.67
CA PHE A 648 -18.24 2.03 -12.21
C PHE A 648 -17.75 3.20 -11.34
N TRP A 649 -18.64 4.17 -11.15
CA TRP A 649 -18.64 5.08 -9.99
C TRP A 649 -19.11 4.31 -8.75
N MET A 650 -18.52 4.54 -7.59
CA MET A 650 -18.96 3.89 -6.35
C MET A 650 -19.75 4.87 -5.48
N VAL A 651 -20.94 4.48 -5.06
CA VAL A 651 -21.67 5.09 -3.93
C VAL A 651 -21.26 4.33 -2.68
N MET A 652 -20.55 5.00 -1.76
CA MET A 652 -20.16 4.41 -0.48
C MET A 652 -21.00 4.97 0.66
N LEU A 653 -21.58 4.08 1.45
CA LEU A 653 -22.20 4.36 2.74
C LEU A 653 -21.38 3.69 3.85
N LYS A 654 -21.29 4.36 5.01
CA LYS A 654 -20.60 3.81 6.18
C LYS A 654 -21.28 4.19 7.48
N ASN A 655 -21.34 3.24 8.40
CA ASN A 655 -21.86 3.39 9.76
C ASN A 655 -20.72 3.54 10.78
N GLY A 656 -20.81 4.48 11.70
CA GLY A 656 -19.80 4.74 12.73
C GLY A 656 -19.98 3.96 14.04
N ASN A 657 -20.99 3.08 14.14
CA ASN A 657 -21.17 2.19 15.28
C ASN A 657 -20.14 1.06 15.32
N PHE A 658 -19.74 0.68 16.54
CA PHE A 658 -18.51 -0.10 16.76
C PHE A 658 -18.63 -1.10 17.91
N ASP A 659 -18.81 -2.38 17.59
CA ASP A 659 -19.04 -3.42 18.61
C ASP A 659 -17.73 -3.88 19.30
N THR A 660 -17.43 -3.33 20.48
CA THR A 660 -16.30 -3.78 21.31
C THR A 660 -16.52 -5.11 22.04
N LYS A 661 -17.73 -5.68 22.04
CA LYS A 661 -18.02 -6.96 22.71
C LYS A 661 -17.88 -8.18 21.80
N ALA A 662 -18.03 -8.03 20.50
CA ALA A 662 -17.81 -9.12 19.54
C ALA A 662 -16.37 -9.17 19.00
N GLY A 663 -15.56 -8.11 19.14
CA GLY A 663 -14.18 -8.07 18.64
C GLY A 663 -14.06 -8.07 17.11
N LEU A 664 -15.18 -7.81 16.41
CA LEU A 664 -15.34 -7.84 14.95
C LEU A 664 -14.40 -6.89 14.19
N CYS A 665 -13.87 -5.88 14.89
CA CYS A 665 -13.06 -4.81 14.35
C CYS A 665 -11.64 -4.81 14.92
N PRO A 666 -10.59 -4.84 14.08
CA PRO A 666 -9.23 -4.99 14.57
C PRO A 666 -8.50 -3.62 14.71
N GLU A 667 -7.73 -3.46 15.78
CA GLU A 667 -7.10 -2.20 16.22
C GLU A 667 -5.80 -1.91 15.48
N ASN A 668 -5.75 -0.93 14.60
CA ASN A 668 -4.66 -0.79 13.63
C ASN A 668 -4.37 -2.17 13.02
N GLY A 669 -5.44 -2.90 12.68
CA GLY A 669 -5.36 -4.25 12.15
C GLY A 669 -5.20 -5.42 13.10
N LYS A 670 -5.15 -5.16 14.41
CA LYS A 670 -4.85 -6.16 15.43
C LYS A 670 -6.15 -6.81 15.87
N PRO A 671 -6.40 -8.12 15.61
CA PRO A 671 -7.64 -8.76 16.01
C PRO A 671 -7.80 -8.61 17.52
N LYS A 672 -8.75 -7.77 17.94
CA LYS A 672 -8.85 -7.31 19.31
C LYS A 672 -9.89 -8.18 20.03
N PRO A 673 -9.54 -8.87 21.13
CA PRO A 673 -10.54 -9.55 21.94
C PRO A 673 -11.51 -8.52 22.53
N PRO A 674 -12.70 -8.95 22.99
CA PRO A 674 -13.70 -8.07 23.57
C PRO A 674 -13.13 -7.15 24.66
N PHE A 675 -13.39 -5.85 24.56
CA PHE A 675 -12.70 -4.85 25.39
C PHE A 675 -13.61 -3.72 25.89
N THR A 676 -13.20 -3.10 26.98
CA THR A 676 -13.76 -1.84 27.48
C THR A 676 -12.90 -0.67 26.97
N THR A 677 -13.56 0.43 26.61
CA THR A 677 -12.92 1.58 25.96
C THR A 677 -13.24 2.87 26.71
N THR A 678 -12.27 3.78 26.73
CA THR A 678 -12.44 5.16 27.24
C THR A 678 -12.92 6.13 26.16
N LYS A 679 -12.96 5.70 24.89
CA LYS A 679 -13.54 6.47 23.78
C LYS A 679 -15.06 6.22 23.71
N ASN A 680 -15.82 7.32 23.61
CA ASN A 680 -17.28 7.31 23.44
C ASN A 680 -17.69 6.89 22.02
N PHE A 681 -17.39 5.66 21.61
CA PHE A 681 -17.96 5.09 20.39
C PHE A 681 -19.46 4.85 20.56
N PRO A 682 -20.26 4.97 19.49
CA PRO A 682 -21.65 4.55 19.54
C PRO A 682 -21.75 3.01 19.45
N CYS A 683 -22.52 2.45 20.39
CA CYS A 683 -22.74 1.01 20.63
C CYS A 683 -21.56 0.21 21.23
N PHE A 684 -21.92 -0.81 22.04
CA PHE A 684 -21.03 -1.79 22.68
C PHE A 684 -21.76 -3.14 22.83
N GLY A 685 -22.09 -3.82 21.73
CA GLY A 685 -22.77 -5.12 21.76
C GLY A 685 -23.30 -5.60 20.41
N GLU A 686 -23.66 -6.88 20.38
CA GLU A 686 -24.18 -7.59 19.20
C GLU A 686 -25.36 -6.84 18.54
N GLY A 687 -25.42 -6.86 17.21
CA GLY A 687 -26.56 -6.34 16.45
C GLY A 687 -26.56 -4.83 16.15
N CYS A 688 -25.42 -4.14 16.25
CA CYS A 688 -25.31 -2.72 15.88
C CYS A 688 -24.24 -2.38 14.82
N MET A 689 -23.36 -3.33 14.49
CA MET A 689 -22.59 -3.30 13.24
C MET A 689 -23.30 -4.13 12.16
N ASN A 690 -24.58 -3.86 11.98
CA ASN A 690 -25.38 -4.49 10.94
C ASN A 690 -25.21 -3.71 9.64
N GLN A 691 -25.33 -4.39 8.51
CA GLN A 691 -25.55 -3.69 7.25
C GLN A 691 -26.88 -2.94 7.23
N PRO A 692 -27.01 -1.91 6.37
CA PRO A 692 -28.29 -1.28 6.16
C PRO A 692 -29.21 -2.21 5.37
N THR A 693 -30.50 -1.90 5.40
CA THR A 693 -31.42 -2.29 4.33
C THR A 693 -31.00 -1.61 3.02
N LEU A 694 -31.17 -2.29 1.89
CA LEU A 694 -30.84 -1.75 0.57
C LEU A 694 -32.01 -1.97 -0.39
N ASN A 695 -32.71 -0.89 -0.69
CA ASN A 695 -33.68 -0.82 -1.77
C ASN A 695 -32.97 -0.31 -3.03
N HIS A 696 -33.05 -1.07 -4.13
CA HIS A 696 -32.57 -0.65 -5.44
C HIS A 696 -33.75 -0.40 -6.38
N GLN A 697 -33.73 0.73 -7.07
CA GLN A 697 -34.52 0.95 -8.28
C GLN A 697 -33.59 0.88 -9.50
N PRO A 698 -33.63 -0.21 -10.29
CA PRO A 698 -33.00 -0.28 -11.59
C PRO A 698 -33.39 0.92 -12.45
N THR A 699 -32.43 1.48 -13.17
CA THR A 699 -32.57 2.71 -13.93
C THR A 699 -33.63 2.53 -15.00
N GLN A 700 -34.64 3.38 -15.01
CA GLN A 700 -35.69 3.38 -16.02
C GLN A 700 -35.55 4.60 -16.93
N LEU A 701 -35.84 4.43 -18.22
CA LEU A 701 -36.04 5.55 -19.13
C LEU A 701 -37.49 6.02 -18.99
N LEU A 702 -37.67 7.18 -18.37
CA LEU A 702 -38.97 7.82 -18.17
C LEU A 702 -39.46 8.45 -19.48
N GLY A 703 -40.78 8.67 -19.59
CA GLY A 703 -41.44 9.12 -20.82
C GLY A 703 -41.04 10.53 -21.32
N ASP A 704 -40.35 11.31 -20.51
CA ASP A 704 -39.76 12.60 -20.88
C ASP A 704 -38.35 12.47 -21.48
N GLY A 705 -37.79 11.25 -21.53
CA GLY A 705 -36.42 10.95 -21.95
C GLY A 705 -35.38 11.02 -20.82
N THR A 706 -35.79 11.15 -19.56
CA THR A 706 -34.90 11.11 -18.40
C THR A 706 -34.64 9.66 -17.97
N MET A 707 -33.39 9.24 -17.96
CA MET A 707 -32.97 8.01 -17.32
C MET A 707 -32.79 8.27 -15.82
N ARG A 708 -33.44 7.51 -14.95
CA ARG A 708 -33.36 7.67 -13.50
C ARG A 708 -33.37 6.33 -12.76
N GLY A 709 -32.46 6.16 -11.81
CA GLY A 709 -32.41 5.05 -10.85
C GLY A 709 -31.99 5.55 -9.47
N TRP A 710 -32.02 4.70 -8.46
CA TRP A 710 -31.61 5.07 -7.10
C TRP A 710 -31.25 3.87 -6.21
N PHE A 711 -30.45 4.13 -5.17
CA PHE A 711 -30.25 3.28 -4.00
C PHE A 711 -30.74 4.05 -2.76
N ASN A 712 -31.53 3.45 -1.87
CA ASN A 712 -31.85 4.02 -0.56
C ASN A 712 -32.07 2.96 0.52
N GLY A 713 -32.09 3.38 1.78
CA GLY A 713 -32.32 2.47 2.91
C GLY A 713 -32.04 3.08 4.28
N THR A 714 -31.99 2.21 5.29
CA THR A 714 -31.82 2.53 6.72
C THR A 714 -31.08 1.41 7.46
N TYR A 715 -30.33 1.75 8.50
CA TYR A 715 -29.72 0.78 9.43
C TYR A 715 -30.70 0.27 10.51
N GLU A 716 -31.86 0.91 10.68
CA GLU A 716 -32.97 0.37 11.48
C GLU A 716 -33.70 -0.75 10.71
N LEU A 717 -33.17 -1.97 10.80
CA LEU A 717 -33.63 -3.15 10.03
C LEU A 717 -35.15 -3.43 10.11
N ASP A 718 -35.77 -3.17 11.25
CA ASP A 718 -37.21 -3.42 11.49
C ASP A 718 -38.11 -2.25 11.01
N ALA A 719 -37.54 -1.19 10.44
CA ALA A 719 -38.26 0.05 10.15
C ALA A 719 -38.90 0.07 8.75
N ASP A 720 -40.18 0.41 8.71
CA ASP A 720 -40.91 0.69 7.48
C ASP A 720 -40.69 2.14 7.05
N ILE A 721 -39.75 2.35 6.11
CA ILE A 721 -39.45 3.65 5.49
C ILE A 721 -40.71 4.31 4.90
N GLY A 722 -41.69 3.52 4.45
CA GLY A 722 -42.98 3.99 3.93
C GLY A 722 -43.87 4.67 4.97
N LYS A 723 -43.56 4.52 6.27
CA LYS A 723 -44.22 5.25 7.37
C LYS A 723 -43.50 6.56 7.76
N GLY A 724 -42.36 6.88 7.13
CA GLY A 724 -41.58 8.10 7.36
C GLY A 724 -40.24 7.88 8.07
N LEU A 725 -39.41 8.93 8.13
CA LEU A 725 -38.00 8.87 8.56
C LEU A 725 -37.76 9.31 10.03
N THR A 726 -38.82 9.40 10.84
CA THR A 726 -38.75 9.90 12.23
C THR A 726 -37.98 8.93 13.12
N ASN A 727 -36.92 9.40 13.77
CA ASN A 727 -36.00 8.61 14.60
C ASN A 727 -35.24 7.49 13.84
N LEU A 728 -35.26 7.49 12.49
CA LEU A 728 -34.57 6.51 11.65
C LEU A 728 -33.30 7.11 11.04
N SER A 729 -32.24 6.33 10.92
CA SER A 729 -31.17 6.62 9.97
C SER A 729 -31.72 6.51 8.54
N PHE A 730 -31.17 7.28 7.61
CA PHE A 730 -31.55 7.17 6.21
C PHE A 730 -30.40 7.55 5.30
N TYR A 731 -30.30 6.86 4.16
CA TYR A 731 -29.47 7.28 3.05
C TYR A 731 -30.24 7.13 1.75
N GLU A 732 -29.95 8.02 0.80
CA GLU A 732 -30.47 7.94 -0.57
C GLU A 732 -29.45 8.53 -1.55
N VAL A 733 -29.23 7.83 -2.66
CA VAL A 733 -28.55 8.38 -3.83
C VAL A 733 -29.41 8.12 -5.06
N ILE A 734 -29.88 9.21 -5.66
CA ILE A 734 -30.62 9.23 -6.92
C ILE A 734 -29.67 9.71 -8.02
N TRP A 735 -29.54 8.95 -9.10
CA TRP A 735 -28.87 9.40 -10.32
C TRP A 735 -29.89 9.67 -11.42
N GLU A 736 -29.73 10.79 -12.11
CA GLU A 736 -30.56 11.16 -13.25
C GLU A 736 -29.75 11.76 -14.40
N LYS A 737 -30.18 11.50 -15.64
CA LYS A 737 -29.62 12.09 -16.86
C LYS A 737 -30.62 12.02 -18.01
N LYS A 738 -30.75 13.10 -18.79
CA LYS A 738 -31.53 13.06 -20.03
C LYS A 738 -30.75 12.31 -21.12
N LEU A 739 -31.38 11.32 -21.76
CA LEU A 739 -30.74 10.50 -22.78
C LEU A 739 -30.15 11.36 -23.90
N GLY A 740 -28.85 11.18 -24.18
CA GLY A 740 -28.13 11.91 -25.23
C GLY A 740 -27.58 13.28 -24.82
N SER A 741 -27.83 13.78 -23.61
CA SER A 741 -27.43 15.14 -23.21
C SER A 741 -26.81 15.22 -21.81
N GLY A 742 -26.09 16.32 -21.54
CA GLY A 742 -25.59 16.66 -20.20
C GLY A 742 -24.49 15.75 -19.66
N SER A 743 -24.56 15.55 -18.35
CA SER A 743 -23.74 14.73 -17.44
C SER A 743 -24.71 13.93 -16.56
N TRP A 744 -24.29 12.83 -15.92
CA TRP A 744 -25.06 12.27 -14.82
C TRP A 744 -25.05 13.22 -13.62
N VAL A 745 -26.22 13.38 -13.00
CA VAL A 745 -26.41 14.18 -11.79
C VAL A 745 -26.75 13.23 -10.65
N PHE A 746 -25.88 13.17 -9.65
CA PHE A 746 -26.06 12.38 -8.43
C PHE A 746 -26.54 13.28 -7.30
N LYS A 747 -27.75 13.01 -6.80
CA LYS A 747 -28.37 13.68 -5.65
C LYS A 747 -28.25 12.75 -4.45
N HIS A 748 -27.66 13.25 -3.37
CA HIS A 748 -27.36 12.48 -2.16
C HIS A 748 -28.11 13.05 -0.97
N ARG A 749 -28.53 12.17 -0.07
CA ARG A 749 -29.13 12.49 1.22
C ARG A 749 -28.62 11.51 2.26
N LEU A 750 -28.22 12.03 3.42
CA LEU A 750 -27.77 11.25 4.58
C LEU A 750 -28.39 11.81 5.84
N LYS A 751 -28.97 10.95 6.69
CA LYS A 751 -29.58 11.31 7.98
C LYS A 751 -29.15 10.33 9.07
N THR A 752 -28.67 10.84 10.20
CA THR A 752 -28.38 10.04 11.41
C THR A 752 -29.63 9.79 12.26
N SER A 753 -29.51 8.86 13.21
CA SER A 753 -30.48 8.68 14.30
C SER A 753 -29.78 8.59 15.65
N MET A 754 -30.53 8.66 16.74
CA MET A 754 -30.02 8.31 18.07
C MET A 754 -29.43 6.89 18.18
N LYS A 755 -29.77 5.95 17.28
CA LYS A 755 -29.20 4.60 17.22
C LYS A 755 -27.96 4.51 16.31
N TYR A 756 -27.92 5.31 15.25
CA TYR A 756 -26.78 5.43 14.33
C TYR A 756 -26.36 6.92 14.22
N PRO A 757 -25.74 7.48 15.29
CA PRO A 757 -25.43 8.92 15.40
C PRO A 757 -24.19 9.34 14.60
N TRP A 758 -23.52 8.39 13.94
CA TRP A 758 -22.34 8.60 13.13
C TRP A 758 -22.50 7.84 11.82
N LEU A 759 -22.54 8.55 10.70
CA LEU A 759 -22.69 7.97 9.36
C LEU A 759 -21.85 8.74 8.34
N MET A 760 -21.52 8.11 7.21
CA MET A 760 -20.80 8.71 6.09
C MET A 760 -21.43 8.28 4.76
N LEU A 761 -21.46 9.17 3.76
CA LEU A 761 -21.94 8.87 2.41
C LEU A 761 -21.14 9.66 1.37
N TYR A 762 -20.57 8.95 0.38
CA TYR A 762 -19.70 9.50 -0.67
C TYR A 762 -20.07 8.97 -2.06
N LEU A 763 -19.70 9.73 -3.09
CA LEU A 763 -19.48 9.22 -4.45
C LEU A 763 -17.98 9.22 -4.75
N ARG A 764 -17.47 8.13 -5.33
CA ARG A 764 -16.03 7.92 -5.55
C ARG A 764 -15.68 7.52 -6.98
N ALA A 765 -14.47 7.91 -7.40
CA ALA A 765 -13.77 7.40 -8.56
C ALA A 765 -12.69 6.39 -8.13
N ASP A 766 -13.03 5.10 -8.11
CA ASP A 766 -12.14 4.06 -7.56
C ASP A 766 -11.19 3.45 -8.59
N ALA A 767 -10.11 2.81 -8.11
CA ALA A 767 -9.16 2.04 -8.88
C ALA A 767 -9.83 0.85 -9.63
N THR A 768 -9.54 0.68 -10.92
CA THR A 768 -10.10 -0.47 -11.68
C THR A 768 -9.46 -1.82 -11.33
N LYS A 769 -8.26 -1.77 -10.74
CA LYS A 769 -7.51 -2.85 -10.08
C LYS A 769 -6.58 -2.22 -9.05
N GLY A 770 -6.20 -2.97 -8.04
CA GLY A 770 -5.73 -2.38 -6.80
C GLY A 770 -6.90 -2.04 -5.89
N PHE A 771 -6.72 -1.05 -5.03
CA PHE A 771 -7.53 -0.85 -3.82
C PHE A 771 -7.78 0.62 -3.62
N SER A 772 -9.05 0.97 -3.50
CA SER A 772 -9.44 2.35 -3.30
C SER A 772 -9.16 2.87 -1.88
N GLY A 773 -9.68 4.05 -1.58
CA GLY A 773 -9.47 4.83 -0.35
C GLY A 773 -10.11 4.23 0.89
N GLY A 774 -9.45 3.23 1.48
CA GLY A 774 -9.92 2.56 2.69
C GLY A 774 -10.00 1.05 2.54
N TYR A 775 -9.68 0.49 1.39
CA TYR A 775 -10.03 -0.88 1.09
C TYR A 775 -8.81 -1.81 1.15
N HIS A 776 -8.93 -3.12 1.39
CA HIS A 776 -7.83 -4.13 1.31
C HIS A 776 -8.05 -5.28 0.42
N TYR A 777 -8.92 -5.03 -0.50
CA TYR A 777 -9.46 -6.08 -1.25
C TYR A 777 -9.64 -5.44 -2.63
N GLU A 778 -9.37 -6.17 -3.71
CA GLU A 778 -9.33 -5.62 -5.08
C GLU A 778 -10.65 -4.94 -5.37
N THR A 779 -10.67 -3.61 -5.35
CA THR A 779 -11.85 -2.86 -5.73
C THR A 779 -11.99 -2.89 -7.25
N ARG A 780 -13.20 -2.67 -7.73
CA ARG A 780 -13.49 -2.23 -9.10
C ARG A 780 -13.98 -0.80 -9.05
N GLY A 781 -13.81 -0.10 -10.16
CA GLY A 781 -13.97 1.34 -10.19
C GLY A 781 -13.82 1.85 -11.60
N MET A 782 -13.35 3.07 -11.78
CA MET A 782 -13.12 3.60 -13.12
C MET A 782 -11.83 4.38 -13.34
N LEU A 783 -10.96 4.52 -12.33
CA LEU A 783 -9.58 5.01 -12.48
C LEU A 783 -8.71 3.99 -13.23
N HIS A 784 -8.90 3.90 -14.55
CA HIS A 784 -8.12 3.06 -15.46
C HIS A 784 -6.67 3.54 -15.61
N THR A 785 -6.36 4.75 -15.12
CA THR A 785 -5.01 5.27 -14.97
C THR A 785 -4.82 5.94 -13.61
N LEU A 786 -4.25 5.23 -12.62
CA LEU A 786 -4.09 5.73 -11.25
C LEU A 786 -3.34 7.09 -11.18
N PRO A 787 -3.99 8.16 -10.67
CA PRO A 787 -3.38 9.47 -10.49
C PRO A 787 -2.14 9.46 -9.57
N ARG A 788 -1.25 10.44 -9.76
CA ARG A 788 -0.03 10.58 -8.95
C ARG A 788 0.11 11.97 -8.34
N SER A 789 0.94 12.84 -8.90
CA SER A 789 1.17 14.19 -8.35
C SER A 789 1.27 15.27 -9.43
N ASN A 790 0.80 14.95 -10.64
CA ASN A 790 0.40 15.90 -11.67
C ASN A 790 -0.95 15.38 -12.15
N PHE A 791 -2.04 15.87 -11.57
CA PHE A 791 -3.39 15.58 -12.02
C PHE A 791 -4.33 16.62 -11.40
N LYS A 792 -5.45 16.87 -12.08
CA LYS A 792 -6.49 17.77 -11.62
C LYS A 792 -7.83 17.05 -11.57
N VAL A 793 -8.69 17.49 -10.67
CA VAL A 793 -10.06 16.99 -10.51
C VAL A 793 -11.02 18.13 -10.83
N LYS A 794 -11.96 17.88 -11.73
CA LYS A 794 -13.02 18.81 -12.13
C LYS A 794 -14.37 18.19 -11.81
N PHE A 795 -15.31 18.97 -11.28
CA PHE A 795 -16.67 18.54 -10.93
C PHE A 795 -17.55 19.76 -10.63
N SER A 796 -18.87 19.57 -10.57
CA SER A 796 -19.83 20.55 -10.07
C SER A 796 -20.46 20.05 -8.78
N LEU A 797 -20.46 20.87 -7.72
CA LEU A 797 -21.00 20.55 -6.40
C LEU A 797 -21.99 21.64 -5.95
N GLU A 798 -23.12 21.22 -5.40
CA GLU A 798 -24.08 22.08 -4.68
C GLU A 798 -24.49 21.41 -3.37
N ILE A 799 -24.35 22.11 -2.25
CA ILE A 799 -24.79 21.63 -0.93
C ILE A 799 -26.12 22.29 -0.58
N LYS A 800 -27.14 21.48 -0.28
CA LYS A 800 -28.48 21.91 0.13
C LYS A 800 -28.61 21.95 1.65
N LYS A 801 -28.04 20.95 2.33
CA LYS A 801 -28.09 20.79 3.79
C LYS A 801 -26.79 20.18 4.30
N GLY A 802 -26.31 20.64 5.45
CA GLY A 802 -24.91 20.49 5.86
C GLY A 802 -24.61 19.54 7.02
N GLY A 803 -25.53 18.68 7.48
CA GLY A 803 -25.23 17.66 8.50
C GLY A 803 -24.91 18.16 9.92
N GLY A 804 -25.17 19.45 10.19
CA GLY A 804 -24.96 20.08 11.49
C GLY A 804 -23.49 20.47 11.78
N PRO A 805 -23.20 21.11 12.94
CA PRO A 805 -21.87 21.67 13.23
C PRO A 805 -20.75 20.63 13.39
N LYS A 806 -21.09 19.34 13.55
CA LYS A 806 -20.15 18.21 13.61
C LYS A 806 -19.95 17.50 12.26
N SER A 807 -20.63 17.94 11.19
CA SER A 807 -20.43 17.37 9.86
C SER A 807 -19.08 17.77 9.28
N GLN A 808 -18.33 16.78 8.84
CA GLN A 808 -17.16 16.94 8.01
C GLN A 808 -17.61 16.68 6.58
N PHE A 809 -17.84 17.76 5.84
CA PHE A 809 -18.18 17.68 4.41
C PHE A 809 -16.91 17.84 3.59
N TYR A 810 -16.53 16.78 2.90
CA TYR A 810 -15.32 16.72 2.10
C TYR A 810 -15.64 17.21 0.68
N LEU A 811 -15.20 18.44 0.36
CA LEU A 811 -15.23 19.00 -1.00
C LEU A 811 -14.52 18.07 -1.98
N ILE A 812 -13.40 17.55 -1.51
CA ILE A 812 -12.68 16.42 -2.07
C ILE A 812 -11.97 15.75 -0.89
N ASP A 813 -12.16 14.45 -0.76
CA ASP A 813 -11.18 13.57 -0.17
C ASP A 813 -10.47 12.83 -1.32
N ILE A 814 -9.22 12.46 -1.06
CA ILE A 814 -8.43 11.66 -1.96
C ILE A 814 -7.87 10.48 -1.18
N GLY A 815 -8.61 9.39 -1.15
CA GLY A 815 -8.06 8.11 -0.77
C GLY A 815 -6.88 7.73 -1.66
N SER A 816 -5.66 7.85 -1.15
CA SER A 816 -4.58 6.97 -1.56
C SER A 816 -4.46 5.90 -0.52
N CYS A 817 -3.82 4.80 -0.91
CA CYS A 817 -3.06 4.10 0.08
C CYS A 817 -1.59 4.11 -0.29
N TRP A 818 -0.78 4.41 0.72
CA TRP A 818 0.53 3.80 0.73
C TRP A 818 0.91 3.27 2.08
N LYS A 819 1.87 2.38 2.01
CA LYS A 819 2.53 1.94 3.19
C LYS A 819 3.34 3.14 3.77
N ASN A 820 4.03 3.06 4.88
CA ASN A 820 4.59 4.22 5.56
C ASN A 820 5.90 4.57 4.85
N ASN A 821 6.75 3.59 4.47
CA ASN A 821 6.45 2.75 3.30
C ASN A 821 6.09 3.54 2.09
N GLY A 822 5.21 2.89 1.35
CA GLY A 822 5.02 3.20 -0.01
C GLY A 822 6.29 2.76 -0.72
N GLU A 823 6.26 1.56 -1.27
CA GLU A 823 6.59 1.04 -2.60
C GLU A 823 5.21 1.30 -3.23
N PRO A 824 4.20 0.44 -3.15
CA PRO A 824 2.81 0.92 -2.99
C PRO A 824 1.84 0.04 -2.14
N CYS A 825 0.65 0.57 -1.81
CA CYS A 825 -0.40 -0.28 -1.22
C CYS A 825 -1.03 -1.25 -2.24
N ASP A 826 -0.71 -2.55 -2.15
CA ASP A 826 -1.69 -3.57 -1.73
C ASP A 826 -1.74 -3.38 -0.22
N GLY A 827 -1.57 -4.32 0.69
CA GLY A 827 -1.45 -4.08 2.11
C GLY A 827 -2.40 -4.79 3.07
N ASP A 828 -1.83 -4.86 4.25
CA ASP A 828 -1.77 -6.00 5.14
C ASP A 828 -2.11 -5.38 6.57
N VAL A 829 -3.14 -5.87 7.34
CA VAL A 829 -4.12 -5.16 8.23
C VAL A 829 -3.41 -4.22 9.16
N LEU A 830 -2.35 -4.77 9.70
CA LEU A 830 -1.68 -4.13 10.77
C LEU A 830 -1.10 -2.83 10.30
N THR A 831 -0.56 -2.87 9.08
CA THR A 831 0.43 -1.91 8.72
C THR A 831 0.06 -0.77 7.81
N ASP A 832 -0.66 -0.84 6.65
CA ASP A 832 -0.74 0.30 5.69
C ASP A 832 -0.97 1.67 6.35
N VAL A 833 -0.99 2.72 5.53
CA VAL A 833 -1.83 3.83 5.86
C VAL A 833 -2.60 4.21 4.62
N THR A 834 -3.89 3.89 4.67
CA THR A 834 -4.84 4.61 3.84
C THR A 834 -4.75 6.06 4.26
N ARG A 835 -4.45 6.89 3.28
CA ARG A 835 -4.08 8.29 3.43
C ARG A 835 -5.12 9.12 2.75
N TYR A 836 -5.76 9.92 3.58
CA TYR A 836 -6.81 10.83 3.19
C TYR A 836 -6.26 12.25 3.23
N SER A 837 -6.66 13.07 2.26
CA SER A 837 -6.32 14.50 2.19
C SER A 837 -7.63 15.23 1.95
N GLU A 838 -8.30 15.44 3.06
CA GLU A 838 -9.69 15.85 3.15
C GLU A 838 -9.77 17.37 3.19
N MET A 839 -10.43 18.00 2.22
CA MET A 839 -10.77 19.43 2.29
C MET A 839 -12.17 19.58 2.91
N ILE A 840 -12.22 19.89 4.21
CA ILE A 840 -13.47 20.11 4.93
C ILE A 840 -13.98 21.52 4.64
N ILE A 841 -15.16 21.65 4.02
CA ILE A 841 -15.73 22.96 3.65
C ILE A 841 -16.89 23.45 4.54
N ASN A 842 -17.27 22.67 5.56
CA ASN A 842 -18.22 23.15 6.57
C ASN A 842 -17.58 24.32 7.36
N PRO A 843 -18.14 25.55 7.31
CA PRO A 843 -17.55 26.72 7.97
C PRO A 843 -17.55 26.62 9.50
N ASP A 844 -18.41 25.79 10.09
CA ASP A 844 -18.51 25.64 11.55
C ASP A 844 -17.34 24.85 12.14
N VAL A 845 -16.66 24.02 11.34
CA VAL A 845 -15.54 23.17 11.79
C VAL A 845 -14.32 24.04 12.16
N PRO A 846 -13.86 24.06 13.43
CA PRO A 846 -12.75 24.89 13.87
C PRO A 846 -11.39 24.28 13.52
N ALA A 847 -10.32 25.08 13.45
CA ALA A 847 -8.96 24.52 13.42
C ALA A 847 -8.61 23.94 14.80
N TRP A 848 -8.29 22.65 14.87
CA TRP A 848 -7.72 22.03 16.07
C TRP A 848 -6.19 22.15 16.08
N CYS A 849 -5.56 22.25 14.91
CA CYS A 849 -4.17 22.70 14.75
C CYS A 849 -4.02 24.17 15.16
N SER A 850 -3.16 24.45 16.13
CA SER A 850 -2.87 25.81 16.62
C SER A 850 -1.47 25.88 17.30
N PRO A 851 -0.89 27.07 17.53
CA PRO A 851 0.39 27.21 18.23
C PRO A 851 0.44 26.54 19.61
N THR A 852 -0.72 26.43 20.27
CA THR A 852 -0.89 25.80 21.60
C THR A 852 -1.32 24.33 21.53
N ALA A 853 -1.67 23.81 20.35
CA ALA A 853 -2.11 22.43 20.13
C ALA A 853 -1.36 21.80 18.94
N LEU A 854 -0.03 21.87 18.98
CA LEU A 854 0.87 21.31 17.96
C LEU A 854 0.66 19.80 17.71
N VAL A 855 0.08 19.11 18.69
CA VAL A 855 -0.37 17.71 18.62
C VAL A 855 -1.33 17.45 17.45
N ASN A 856 -2.10 18.45 17.04
CA ASN A 856 -3.07 18.39 15.94
C ASN A 856 -2.50 18.92 14.62
N CYS A 857 -1.21 19.28 14.56
CA CYS A 857 -0.58 19.94 13.43
C CYS A 857 0.43 19.04 12.70
N PRO A 858 0.48 19.06 11.36
CA PRO A 858 1.52 18.36 10.62
C PRO A 858 2.89 18.97 10.93
N PRO A 859 3.94 18.15 11.14
CA PRO A 859 5.32 18.59 11.46
C PRO A 859 5.85 19.78 10.66
N TYR A 860 5.51 19.86 9.38
CA TYR A 860 5.86 21.01 8.54
C TYR A 860 4.89 21.23 7.39
N HIS A 861 4.84 22.47 6.93
CA HIS A 861 4.22 22.89 5.69
C HIS A 861 5.28 23.04 4.58
N ILE A 862 4.94 22.73 3.33
CA ILE A 862 5.78 23.04 2.15
C ILE A 862 5.05 24.05 1.27
N THR A 863 5.62 25.24 1.17
CA THR A 863 5.10 26.35 0.35
C THR A 863 5.19 26.08 -1.17
N PRO A 864 4.47 26.85 -2.01
CA PRO A 864 4.65 26.92 -3.47
C PRO A 864 6.09 26.86 -3.99
N ILE A 865 7.00 27.57 -3.33
CA ILE A 865 8.41 27.70 -3.75
C ILE A 865 9.33 26.62 -3.15
N ASN A 866 8.75 25.63 -2.48
CA ASN A 866 9.42 24.53 -1.78
C ASN A 866 10.16 24.90 -0.49
N THR A 867 9.93 26.10 0.07
CA THR A 867 10.36 26.43 1.44
C THR A 867 9.56 25.56 2.43
N LYS A 868 10.28 24.83 3.29
CA LYS A 868 9.75 24.06 4.42
C LYS A 868 9.58 25.01 5.62
N ILE A 869 8.38 25.08 6.20
CA ILE A 869 8.09 25.83 7.42
C ILE A 869 7.72 24.81 8.51
N LEU A 870 8.43 24.81 9.63
CA LEU A 870 8.17 23.88 10.74
C LEU A 870 6.98 24.38 11.57
N ARG A 871 6.18 23.49 12.17
CA ARG A 871 5.06 23.87 13.05
C ARG A 871 5.45 24.58 14.35
N ASN A 872 6.74 24.66 14.65
CA ASN A 872 7.27 25.44 15.77
C ASN A 872 7.62 26.89 15.37
N ASP A 873 7.60 27.21 14.08
CA ASP A 873 7.68 28.58 13.56
C ASP A 873 6.28 29.22 13.69
N THR A 874 5.97 29.68 14.90
CA THR A 874 4.66 30.24 15.25
C THR A 874 4.30 31.53 14.50
N ALA A 875 5.28 32.16 13.85
CA ALA A 875 5.07 33.36 13.03
C ALA A 875 4.70 33.05 11.57
N ASN A 876 5.18 31.93 11.02
CA ASN A 876 5.03 31.62 9.58
C ASN A 876 4.22 30.34 9.29
N PHE A 877 4.00 29.46 10.26
CA PHE A 877 3.27 28.20 10.01
C PHE A 877 1.76 28.47 9.83
N PRO A 878 1.11 27.94 8.77
CA PRO A 878 -0.28 28.25 8.46
C PRO A 878 -1.26 27.37 9.26
N TYR A 879 -1.33 27.54 10.58
CA TYR A 879 -2.16 26.71 11.48
C TYR A 879 -3.63 26.60 11.02
N GLY A 880 -4.26 27.73 10.71
CA GLY A 880 -5.66 27.79 10.26
C GLY A 880 -5.95 27.16 8.90
N ALA A 881 -4.93 26.66 8.19
CA ALA A 881 -5.07 25.90 6.95
C ALA A 881 -5.32 24.40 7.16
N TYR A 882 -5.12 23.93 8.40
CA TYR A 882 -5.29 22.53 8.82
C TYR A 882 -6.40 22.44 9.88
N HIS A 883 -7.38 21.57 9.69
CA HIS A 883 -8.32 21.22 10.76
C HIS A 883 -7.57 20.40 11.81
N TYR A 884 -7.17 19.20 11.40
CA TYR A 884 -6.57 18.20 12.24
C TYR A 884 -5.61 17.38 11.37
N TYR A 885 -4.40 17.22 11.87
CA TYR A 885 -3.48 16.23 11.39
C TYR A 885 -3.40 15.13 12.44
N CYS A 886 -3.78 13.92 12.05
CA CYS A 886 -3.46 12.75 12.83
C CYS A 886 -2.42 11.90 12.12
N ALA A 887 -1.40 11.56 12.89
CA ALA A 887 -0.44 10.54 12.55
C ALA A 887 -1.14 9.20 12.30
N PRO A 888 -0.53 8.34 11.48
CA PRO A 888 -0.87 6.93 11.51
C PRO A 888 -1.01 6.43 12.94
N GLY A 889 -2.12 5.79 13.28
CA GLY A 889 -2.35 5.20 14.61
C GLY A 889 -1.28 4.19 15.05
N ASN A 890 -0.37 3.87 14.13
CA ASN A 890 0.71 2.92 14.23
C ASN A 890 2.12 3.59 14.04
N ALA A 891 2.29 4.87 13.73
CA ALA A 891 3.63 5.51 13.50
C ALA A 891 4.67 5.51 14.67
N GLN A 892 6.00 5.62 14.40
CA GLN A 892 7.07 5.59 15.44
C GLN A 892 7.73 6.90 15.90
N HIS A 893 8.87 7.34 15.35
CA HIS A 893 9.54 8.66 15.53
C HIS A 893 8.73 9.73 14.78
N LEU A 894 7.42 9.63 14.99
CA LEU A 894 6.50 10.71 15.17
C LEU A 894 7.24 11.83 15.89
N GLU A 895 7.42 12.92 15.16
CA GLU A 895 7.86 14.17 15.74
C GLU A 895 6.80 14.53 16.80
N GLN A 896 7.13 14.37 18.07
CA GLN A 896 6.20 14.68 19.16
C GLN A 896 6.16 16.19 19.41
N PRO A 897 5.02 16.75 19.86
CA PRO A 897 3.75 16.07 20.13
C PRO A 897 2.95 15.80 18.85
N VAL A 898 2.26 14.67 18.74
CA VAL A 898 1.32 14.42 17.62
C VAL A 898 0.24 13.40 18.00
N SER A 899 -0.99 13.64 17.52
CA SER A 899 -2.15 12.79 17.77
C SER A 899 -2.13 11.56 16.85
N LEU A 900 -2.39 10.38 17.42
CA LEU A 900 -2.65 9.16 16.65
C LEU A 900 -4.07 9.22 16.07
N CYS A 901 -4.24 8.85 14.81
CA CYS A 901 -5.56 8.63 14.25
C CYS A 901 -6.27 7.50 15.00
N ASP A 902 -7.60 7.49 14.92
CA ASP A 902 -8.36 6.39 15.46
C ASP A 902 -7.93 5.06 14.81
N PRO A 903 -7.65 4.00 15.60
CA PRO A 903 -7.13 2.74 15.09
C PRO A 903 -8.24 1.80 14.62
N TYR A 904 -9.51 2.18 14.72
CA TYR A 904 -10.64 1.29 14.48
C TYR A 904 -11.55 1.72 13.33
N SER A 905 -11.53 2.98 12.88
CA SER A 905 -12.37 3.46 11.75
C SER A 905 -11.99 2.82 10.42
N ASN A 906 -10.89 2.09 10.42
CA ASN A 906 -10.36 1.29 9.36
C ASN A 906 -9.57 0.16 10.11
N PRO A 907 -9.61 -1.14 9.71
CA PRO A 907 -8.86 -2.33 10.21
C PRO A 907 -7.34 -2.22 10.04
N GLN A 908 -6.84 -1.01 10.16
CA GLN A 908 -6.12 -0.38 9.08
C GLN A 908 -5.88 1.06 9.53
N ALA A 909 -4.83 1.31 10.34
CA ALA A 909 -4.52 2.66 10.80
C ALA A 909 -4.50 3.69 9.67
N GLN A 910 -5.41 4.63 9.69
CA GLN A 910 -5.45 5.75 8.75
C GLN A 910 -4.44 6.84 9.12
N GLU A 911 -4.11 7.70 8.16
CA GLU A 911 -3.48 9.01 8.36
C GLU A 911 -4.36 10.00 7.65
N ILE A 912 -4.72 11.04 8.37
CA ILE A 912 -5.66 12.03 7.89
C ILE A 912 -4.99 13.39 7.96
N VAL A 913 -4.92 14.04 6.80
CA VAL A 913 -4.45 15.41 6.65
C VAL A 913 -5.68 16.27 6.34
N GLN A 914 -6.42 16.64 7.38
CA GLN A 914 -7.65 17.41 7.25
C GLN A 914 -7.31 18.88 7.07
N LEU A 915 -7.78 19.46 5.96
CA LEU A 915 -7.54 20.82 5.53
C LEU A 915 -8.79 21.69 5.72
N LEU A 916 -8.57 22.98 5.93
CA LEU A 916 -9.63 24.00 5.94
C LEU A 916 -9.39 25.04 4.83
N PRO A 917 -10.46 25.71 4.36
CA PRO A 917 -10.37 26.84 3.45
C PRO A 917 -9.39 27.91 3.93
N HIS A 918 -8.36 28.19 3.13
CA HIS A 918 -7.27 29.08 3.52
C HIS A 918 -6.55 29.64 2.28
N PRO A 919 -6.09 30.91 2.27
CA PRO A 919 -5.51 31.54 1.07
C PRO A 919 -4.31 30.79 0.46
N ILE A 920 -3.58 30.03 1.29
CA ILE A 920 -2.42 29.24 0.87
C ILE A 920 -2.77 28.06 -0.07
N TRP A 921 -4.05 27.68 -0.14
CA TRP A 921 -4.54 26.64 -1.06
C TRP A 921 -5.02 27.20 -2.41
N GLY A 922 -5.15 28.52 -2.55
CA GLY A 922 -5.76 29.17 -3.72
C GLY A 922 -5.01 28.92 -5.03
N GLU A 923 -3.69 28.72 -5.01
CA GLU A 923 -2.93 28.37 -6.23
C GLU A 923 -3.30 27.00 -6.81
N TYR A 924 -3.90 26.12 -6.00
CA TYR A 924 -4.42 24.81 -6.41
C TYR A 924 -5.89 24.87 -6.80
N GLY A 925 -6.54 26.04 -6.78
CA GLY A 925 -7.97 26.20 -7.07
C GLY A 925 -8.91 25.78 -5.92
N TYR A 926 -8.36 25.48 -4.75
CA TYR A 926 -9.11 25.11 -3.55
C TYR A 926 -9.70 26.35 -2.83
N PRO A 927 -10.70 26.17 -1.94
CA PRO A 927 -11.26 27.24 -1.12
C PRO A 927 -10.21 28.06 -0.37
N THR A 928 -10.35 29.39 -0.43
CA THR A 928 -9.46 30.35 0.25
C THR A 928 -10.04 30.92 1.54
N GLU A 929 -11.35 30.79 1.76
CA GLU A 929 -12.06 31.32 2.93
C GLU A 929 -13.24 30.43 3.36
N LYS A 930 -13.60 30.48 4.64
CA LYS A 930 -14.69 29.65 5.21
C LYS A 930 -16.03 29.98 4.57
N GLY A 931 -16.81 28.95 4.24
CA GLY A 931 -18.12 29.06 3.60
C GLY A 931 -18.07 29.09 2.07
N GLN A 932 -16.91 29.24 1.45
CA GLN A 932 -16.76 29.16 -0.01
C GLN A 932 -17.05 27.73 -0.51
N GLY A 933 -18.08 27.58 -1.34
CA GLY A 933 -18.60 26.29 -1.80
C GLY A 933 -19.61 25.62 -0.86
N TRP A 934 -20.06 26.32 0.19
CA TRP A 934 -21.02 25.82 1.17
C TRP A 934 -22.48 26.02 0.71
N ILE A 935 -23.42 25.87 1.64
CA ILE A 935 -24.86 26.04 1.41
C ILE A 935 -25.14 27.41 0.79
N GLY A 936 -25.75 27.40 -0.40
CA GLY A 936 -26.08 28.61 -1.18
C GLY A 936 -24.99 29.07 -2.16
N ASP A 937 -23.82 28.41 -2.21
CA ASP A 937 -22.70 28.76 -3.09
C ASP A 937 -22.31 27.59 -4.03
N PRO A 938 -23.19 27.20 -4.98
CA PRO A 938 -22.95 26.09 -5.91
C PRO A 938 -21.82 26.42 -6.89
N ARG A 939 -20.87 25.50 -7.07
CA ARG A 939 -19.63 25.74 -7.85
C ARG A 939 -19.20 24.56 -8.71
N THR A 940 -18.70 24.88 -9.90
CA THR A 940 -17.81 23.99 -10.65
C THR A 940 -16.37 24.24 -10.23
N TRP A 941 -15.71 23.21 -9.70
CA TRP A 941 -14.33 23.24 -9.23
C TRP A 941 -13.36 22.71 -10.29
N VAL A 942 -12.12 23.20 -10.26
CA VAL A 942 -10.98 22.63 -11.00
C VAL A 942 -9.76 22.66 -10.07
N LEU A 943 -9.56 21.56 -9.36
CA LEU A 943 -8.60 21.42 -8.27
C LEU A 943 -7.29 20.82 -8.79
N ASP A 944 -6.14 21.44 -8.53
CA ASP A 944 -4.81 20.85 -8.72
C ASP A 944 -4.44 19.96 -7.53
N THR A 945 -5.28 18.96 -7.34
CA THR A 945 -5.21 17.95 -6.28
C THR A 945 -3.86 17.21 -6.28
N GLY A 946 -3.32 16.90 -7.46
CA GLY A 946 -1.99 16.31 -7.59
C GLY A 946 -0.86 17.24 -7.15
N GLY A 947 -0.99 18.55 -7.41
CA GLY A 947 -0.09 19.59 -6.92
C GLY A 947 -0.14 19.73 -5.40
N LEU A 948 -1.33 20.00 -4.84
CA LEU A 948 -1.53 20.20 -3.40
C LEU A 948 -1.04 18.99 -2.61
N ALA A 949 -1.55 17.81 -2.94
CA ALA A 949 -1.23 16.57 -2.26
C ALA A 949 0.20 16.07 -2.49
N SER A 950 1.01 16.76 -3.31
CA SER A 950 2.47 16.56 -3.38
C SER A 950 3.26 17.37 -2.34
N ARG A 951 2.66 18.44 -1.80
CA ARG A 951 3.26 19.32 -0.78
C ARG A 951 2.82 19.02 0.64
N LEU A 952 1.61 18.47 0.80
CA LEU A 952 1.11 18.06 2.11
C LEU A 952 2.13 17.16 2.82
N TYR A 953 2.31 17.40 4.12
CA TYR A 953 2.92 16.42 4.99
C TYR A 953 2.05 15.18 4.96
N PHE A 954 2.67 14.05 4.69
CA PHE A 954 2.13 12.74 5.01
C PHE A 954 3.27 12.03 5.70
N TYR A 955 2.97 11.43 6.83
CA TYR A 955 3.89 10.80 7.73
C TYR A 955 4.72 9.83 6.96
N GLN A 956 5.96 10.23 6.77
CA GLN A 956 6.98 9.27 6.51
C GLN A 956 8.02 9.58 7.59
N ASP A 957 8.48 8.55 8.31
CA ASP A 957 9.67 8.60 9.16
C ASP A 957 10.77 9.26 8.31
N PRO A 958 11.80 9.85 8.89
CA PRO A 958 12.78 10.61 8.11
C PRO A 958 14.01 9.80 7.66
N ASN A 959 14.42 9.90 6.38
CA ASN A 959 15.61 9.30 5.72
C ASN A 959 15.57 7.96 4.89
N THR A 960 14.47 7.21 4.69
CA THR A 960 14.26 6.02 3.81
C THR A 960 13.81 6.40 2.39
N PRO A 961 13.40 5.43 1.56
CA PRO A 961 12.76 5.94 -0.41
C PRO A 961 11.46 6.78 -0.60
N PRO A 962 11.49 8.11 -0.81
CA PRO A 962 10.30 9.01 -0.82
C PRO A 962 9.17 8.79 -1.86
N ALA A 963 7.91 9.02 -1.45
CA ALA A 963 6.73 8.44 -2.12
C ALA A 963 6.33 8.80 -3.60
N LYS A 964 6.13 7.80 -4.50
CA LYS A 964 4.92 7.74 -5.40
C LYS A 964 3.66 7.90 -4.55
N ARG A 965 3.12 9.09 -4.36
CA ARG A 965 1.71 9.19 -4.01
C ARG A 965 0.93 8.65 -5.24
N ARG A 966 0.11 7.60 -5.05
CA ARG A 966 -0.75 6.96 -6.09
C ARG A 966 -2.17 7.03 -5.55
N TRP A 967 -2.96 8.00 -5.97
CA TRP A 967 -4.34 8.12 -5.50
C TRP A 967 -5.14 7.03 -6.20
N THR A 968 -5.93 6.31 -5.41
CA THR A 968 -6.69 5.14 -5.86
C THR A 968 -8.19 5.34 -5.70
N SER A 969 -8.57 6.32 -4.91
CA SER A 969 -9.88 6.92 -4.69
C SER A 969 -9.78 8.41 -4.99
N ILE A 970 -10.89 9.03 -5.38
CA ILE A 970 -11.10 10.49 -5.47
C ILE A 970 -12.59 10.68 -5.19
N ASP A 971 -12.92 11.35 -4.08
CA ASP A 971 -14.14 11.09 -3.33
C ASP A 971 -14.80 12.40 -2.89
N MET A 972 -16.13 12.48 -2.89
CA MET A 972 -16.85 13.65 -2.33
C MET A 972 -18.13 13.25 -1.62
N GLY A 973 -18.46 13.99 -0.55
CA GLY A 973 -19.67 13.84 0.23
C GLY A 973 -19.44 14.23 1.68
N THR A 974 -20.04 13.52 2.64
CA THR A 974 -19.92 13.90 4.05
C THR A 974 -19.92 12.75 5.03
N GLU A 975 -19.17 12.95 6.11
CA GLU A 975 -19.28 12.29 7.38
C GLU A 975 -20.03 13.18 8.38
N ILE A 976 -21.05 12.64 9.05
CA ILE A 976 -21.71 13.28 10.20
C ILE A 976 -21.14 12.61 11.45
N PHE A 977 -20.26 13.30 12.19
CA PHE A 977 -19.52 12.72 13.32
C PHE A 977 -20.32 12.80 14.64
N VAL A 978 -20.60 11.64 15.25
CA VAL A 978 -21.15 11.43 16.61
C VAL A 978 -22.07 12.56 17.12
N SER A 979 -23.29 12.61 16.55
CA SER A 979 -24.31 13.58 16.94
C SER A 979 -25.14 13.15 18.15
N ASP A 980 -25.57 14.12 18.94
CA ASP A 980 -26.59 14.04 20.00
C ASP A 980 -28.02 14.26 19.46
N LYS A 981 -28.17 14.35 18.13
CA LYS A 981 -29.40 14.68 17.40
C LYS A 981 -29.47 13.94 16.07
N ASP A 982 -30.69 13.77 15.57
CA ASP A 982 -30.99 13.39 14.19
C ASP A 982 -30.56 14.52 13.22
N GLU A 983 -29.30 14.49 12.79
CA GLU A 983 -28.72 15.44 11.83
C GLU A 983 -28.89 14.94 10.40
N GLU A 984 -28.90 15.85 9.42
CA GLU A 984 -29.18 15.51 8.02
C GLU A 984 -28.40 16.41 7.04
N ALA A 985 -27.86 15.79 5.99
CA ALA A 985 -27.12 16.42 4.91
C ALA A 985 -27.70 16.05 3.53
N GLU A 986 -27.64 16.98 2.59
CA GLU A 986 -28.15 16.85 1.23
C GLU A 986 -27.25 17.62 0.25
N TRP A 987 -26.85 16.99 -0.85
CA TRP A 987 -25.99 17.63 -1.89
C TRP A 987 -26.16 17.00 -3.27
N ILE A 988 -25.71 17.73 -4.29
CA ILE A 988 -25.79 17.37 -5.70
C ILE A 988 -24.39 17.44 -6.33
N LEU A 989 -24.03 16.43 -7.12
CA LEU A 989 -22.72 16.26 -7.75
C LEU A 989 -22.86 15.87 -9.23
N SER A 990 -22.11 16.51 -10.13
CA SER A 990 -22.03 16.18 -11.57
C SER A 990 -20.67 16.50 -12.19
N ASP A 991 -20.49 16.19 -13.47
CA ASP A 991 -19.36 16.60 -14.32
C ASP A 991 -17.97 16.15 -13.82
N LEU A 992 -17.89 15.08 -13.01
CA LEU A 992 -16.65 14.58 -12.44
C LEU A 992 -15.71 14.02 -13.53
N ASP A 993 -14.54 14.64 -13.68
CA ASP A 993 -13.44 14.21 -14.53
C ASP A 993 -12.09 14.44 -13.83
N ILE A 994 -11.12 13.58 -14.12
CA ILE A 994 -9.81 13.53 -13.46
C ILE A 994 -8.77 13.46 -14.56
N HIS A 995 -7.95 14.49 -14.75
CA HIS A 995 -7.09 14.66 -15.94
C HIS A 995 -5.63 14.97 -15.59
N PHE A 996 -4.70 14.59 -16.49
CA PHE A 996 -3.24 14.61 -16.27
C PHE A 996 -2.51 15.83 -16.86
#